data_AF-A0A1E5CMC4-F1
#
_entry.id   AF-A0A1E5CMC4-F1
#
_cell.length_a   1.000
_cell.length_b   1.000
_cell.length_c   1.000
_cell.angle_alpha   90.00
_cell.angle_beta   90.00
_cell.angle_gamma   90.00
#
_symmetry.space_group_name_H-M   'P 1'
#
loop_
_entity.id
_entity.type
_entity.pdbx_description
1 polymer ?
#
loop_
_entity_poly.entity_id
_entity_poly.type
_entity_poly.pdbx_seq_one_letter_code
_entity_poly.pdbx_strand_id
1 'polypeptide(L)'
;MKYLIGVFKSLFPRNPSITQTISFIFIALISLVLALIIASNKGLEKITVQFNNLSTQALPLAFNNAELTQNILEQVKLINYGTQVESEAQLKPVQERIQQLKSLSNQKLSSLVAIAKSADSTISIDQLEELKHSLQQLHQITESVIQGQRNIVAQQALISSNATAFRYGLNSIGPEMNRISMFLVSENPEASDSANRFISSATSMESSFLLMMMETTTESALKLYKEMRNRQAGIKLAFDDFSNWHPDIVEYASLVAPLQMVNEGFEPNGVLKQILSKLEFIEKQNNELQKASVIAKSTIGLLNQTSTMARDNIAQSEKVVHNTMQTVSKELIIFGVFIVAIVAMSWVILRAWIDKGLNNLKNGLNEITNHNLTQQLKQVGPYEMRELAVKLNQVIDSTNQSISMVTRNCEMLYQTAEISHDAAERSNRSLNKQNEALTCIVTTVSELEASIQEIATVTNDSYSDSQTASGQATTGVKVVDKNRQRLKSLEQSLDSSDRAMQELDMKVTKIQAMVDLISGIAESTNLLALNAAIEAARAGEQGRGFAVVADEVRALASGTSKQTSNIRVMMNDLVNAAQVSRSAISDSRVEMVEALISSDEVKTTFGDIQQSVNHISQRVEQITVATEEQERATADVSRSINQISEQGEQTKVRLESMVESSEQVADIAAQQQTMLHKYQCAVQA
;
A
#
# COMPACT_ATOMS: atom_id res chain seq x y z
N MET A 1 -7.86 37.87 -6.40
CA MET A 1 -8.27 36.47 -6.60
C MET A 1 -7.42 35.71 -7.62
N LYS A 2 -7.29 36.15 -8.89
CA LYS A 2 -6.44 35.47 -9.90
C LYS A 2 -4.94 35.42 -9.57
N TYR A 3 -4.40 36.44 -8.88
CA TYR A 3 -3.00 36.46 -8.42
C TYR A 3 -2.74 35.48 -7.25
N LEU A 4 -3.69 35.35 -6.32
CA LEU A 4 -3.64 34.37 -5.22
C LEU A 4 -3.74 32.92 -5.74
N ILE A 5 -4.55 32.69 -6.78
CA ILE A 5 -4.65 31.39 -7.45
C ILE A 5 -3.35 31.04 -8.19
N GLY A 6 -2.65 32.02 -8.77
CA GLY A 6 -1.35 31.82 -9.43
C GLY A 6 -0.24 31.41 -8.47
N VAL A 7 -0.15 32.04 -7.30
CA VAL A 7 0.81 31.69 -6.23
C VAL A 7 0.45 30.34 -5.57
N PHE A 8 -0.84 30.02 -5.44
CA PHE A 8 -1.28 28.69 -4.98
C PHE A 8 -0.88 27.60 -5.98
N LYS A 9 -0.93 27.87 -7.29
CA LYS A 9 -0.57 26.90 -8.34
C LYS A 9 0.94 26.66 -8.47
N SER A 10 1.79 27.57 -7.98
CA SER A 10 3.25 27.40 -7.95
C SER A 10 3.76 26.70 -6.68
N LEU A 11 2.96 26.64 -5.61
CA LEU A 11 3.29 25.96 -4.35
C LEU A 11 2.83 24.50 -4.31
N PHE A 12 1.89 24.09 -5.17
CA PHE A 12 1.44 22.71 -5.28
C PHE A 12 2.12 21.99 -6.46
N PRO A 13 2.72 20.80 -6.25
CA PRO A 13 3.31 20.02 -7.33
C PRO A 13 2.26 19.69 -8.40
N ARG A 14 2.70 19.45 -9.65
CA ARG A 14 1.84 19.13 -10.81
C ARG A 14 0.84 18.00 -10.55
N ASN A 15 1.10 17.15 -9.55
CA ASN A 15 0.22 16.11 -9.03
C ASN A 15 0.20 16.17 -7.49
N PRO A 16 -0.71 16.92 -6.86
CA PRO A 16 -0.77 16.96 -5.41
C PRO A 16 -1.26 15.62 -4.86
N SER A 17 -0.54 15.08 -3.89
CA SER A 17 -0.95 13.91 -3.13
C SER A 17 -1.89 14.34 -1.99
N ILE A 18 -2.72 13.43 -1.50
CA ILE A 18 -3.59 13.70 -0.34
C ILE A 18 -2.72 14.06 0.86
N THR A 19 -1.65 13.29 1.06
CA THR A 19 -0.70 13.43 2.17
C THR A 19 0.04 14.77 2.15
N GLN A 20 0.47 15.25 0.99
CA GLN A 20 1.12 16.55 0.83
C GLN A 20 0.14 17.68 1.15
N THR A 21 -1.10 17.59 0.66
CA THR A 21 -2.12 18.62 0.86
C THR A 21 -2.51 18.76 2.33
N ILE A 22 -2.67 17.64 3.05
CA ILE A 22 -2.93 17.64 4.50
C ILE A 22 -1.74 18.21 5.27
N SER A 23 -0.50 17.86 4.90
CA SER A 23 0.71 18.38 5.54
C SER A 23 0.83 19.90 5.41
N PHE A 24 0.52 20.47 4.24
CA PHE A 24 0.51 21.92 4.04
C PHE A 24 -0.53 22.63 4.92
N ILE A 25 -1.74 22.06 5.06
CA ILE A 25 -2.79 22.62 5.93
C ILE A 25 -2.34 22.62 7.39
N PHE A 26 -1.70 21.53 7.84
CA PHE A 26 -1.23 21.40 9.22
C PHE A 26 -0.12 22.41 9.55
N ILE A 27 0.85 22.59 8.64
CA ILE A 27 1.90 23.61 8.78
C ILE A 27 1.31 25.02 8.86
N ALA A 28 0.31 25.34 8.01
CA ALA A 28 -0.37 26.63 8.03
C ALA A 28 -1.10 26.89 9.36
N LEU A 29 -1.79 25.88 9.90
CA LEU A 29 -2.47 25.97 11.21
C LEU A 29 -1.49 26.17 12.37
N ILE A 30 -0.39 25.42 12.40
CA ILE A 30 0.66 25.59 13.44
C ILE A 30 1.24 27.01 13.40
N SER A 31 1.55 27.51 12.20
CA SER A 31 2.10 28.86 12.01
C SER A 31 1.16 29.94 12.55
N LEU A 32 -0.14 29.77 12.34
CA LEU A 32 -1.17 30.72 12.79
C LEU A 32 -1.38 30.69 14.31
N VAL A 33 -1.33 29.51 14.93
CA VAL A 33 -1.37 29.36 16.40
C VAL A 33 -0.12 29.98 17.05
N LEU A 34 1.05 29.80 16.45
CA LEU A 34 2.30 30.38 16.97
C LEU A 34 2.25 31.92 16.97
N ALA A 35 1.70 32.52 15.91
CA ALA A 35 1.50 33.97 15.82
C ALA A 35 0.54 34.51 16.90
N LEU A 36 -0.54 33.78 17.20
CA LEU A 36 -1.52 34.12 18.22
C LEU A 36 -0.93 34.11 19.64
N ILE A 37 -0.07 33.14 19.95
CA ILE A 37 0.62 33.07 21.24
C ILE A 37 1.53 34.29 21.44
N ILE A 38 2.28 34.69 20.41
CA ILE A 38 3.19 35.85 20.48
C ILE A 38 2.41 37.15 20.71
N ALA A 39 1.27 37.35 20.02
CA ALA A 39 0.43 38.53 20.17
C ALA A 39 -0.20 38.63 21.58
N SER A 40 -0.71 37.50 22.10
CA SER A 40 -1.31 37.44 23.43
C SER A 40 -0.31 37.77 24.54
N ASN A 41 0.93 37.26 24.44
CA ASN A 41 1.96 37.48 25.47
C ASN A 41 2.36 38.97 25.58
N LYS A 42 2.46 39.68 24.44
CA LYS A 42 2.72 41.13 24.42
C LYS A 42 1.59 41.95 25.08
N GLY A 43 0.34 41.50 24.94
CA GLY A 43 -0.81 42.12 25.60
C GLY A 43 -0.76 41.98 27.12
N LEU A 44 -0.34 40.82 27.62
CA LEU A 44 -0.23 40.54 29.06
C LEU A 44 0.87 41.36 29.75
N GLU A 45 2.01 41.52 29.09
CA GLU A 45 3.13 42.35 29.57
C GLU A 45 2.70 43.81 29.77
N LYS A 46 1.94 44.37 28.80
CA LYS A 46 1.43 45.74 28.85
C LYS A 46 0.41 45.98 29.98
N ILE A 47 -0.42 44.99 30.30
CA ILE A 47 -1.36 45.04 31.43
C ILE A 47 -0.60 45.05 32.77
N THR A 48 0.44 44.20 32.88
CA THR A 48 1.26 44.07 34.09
C THR A 48 1.94 45.38 34.46
N VAL A 49 2.50 46.09 33.46
CA VAL A 49 3.14 47.40 33.65
C VAL A 49 2.15 48.45 34.19
N GLN A 50 0.94 48.52 33.63
CA GLN A 50 -0.08 49.49 34.05
C GLN A 50 -0.61 49.22 35.47
N PHE A 51 -0.73 47.95 35.84
CA PHE A 51 -1.15 47.56 37.19
C PHE A 51 -0.11 47.97 38.26
N ASN A 52 1.18 47.80 37.97
CA ASN A 52 2.26 48.23 38.87
C ASN A 52 2.25 49.75 39.10
N ASN A 53 2.08 50.55 38.05
CA ASN A 53 1.99 52.01 38.18
C ASN A 53 0.80 52.44 39.04
N LEU A 54 -0.36 51.79 38.90
CA LEU A 54 -1.54 52.07 39.70
C LEU A 54 -1.29 51.79 41.19
N SER A 55 -0.77 50.60 41.50
CA SER A 55 -0.62 50.11 42.88
C SER A 55 0.46 50.83 43.68
N THR A 56 1.55 51.26 43.03
CA THR A 56 2.74 51.78 43.74
C THR A 56 2.83 53.30 43.74
N GLN A 57 2.13 53.98 42.82
CA GLN A 57 2.27 55.43 42.64
C GLN A 57 0.95 56.19 42.83
N ALA A 58 -0.06 55.92 42.00
CA ALA A 58 -1.26 56.75 41.94
C ALA A 58 -2.15 56.66 43.20
N LEU A 59 -2.33 55.45 43.75
CA LEU A 59 -3.13 55.24 44.97
C LEU A 59 -2.49 55.87 46.23
N PRO A 60 -1.22 55.59 46.59
CA PRO A 60 -0.57 56.22 47.74
C PRO A 60 -0.54 57.76 47.67
N LEU A 61 -0.42 58.32 46.47
CA LEU A 61 -0.42 59.76 46.22
C LEU A 61 -1.80 60.37 46.51
N ALA A 62 -2.89 59.72 46.09
CA ALA A 62 -4.25 60.16 46.41
C ALA A 62 -4.55 60.11 47.92
N PHE A 63 -4.12 59.05 48.63
CA PHE A 63 -4.36 58.89 50.07
C PHE A 63 -3.64 59.96 50.92
N ASN A 64 -2.33 60.15 50.72
CA ASN A 64 -1.56 61.14 51.49
C ASN A 64 -2.06 62.57 51.26
N ASN A 65 -2.53 62.86 50.04
CA ASN A 65 -3.09 64.15 49.67
C ASN A 65 -4.41 64.44 50.40
N ALA A 66 -5.32 63.47 50.48
CA ALA A 66 -6.58 63.60 51.22
C ALA A 66 -6.37 63.86 52.72
N GLU A 67 -5.43 63.15 53.36
CA GLU A 67 -5.09 63.36 54.78
C GLU A 67 -4.47 64.75 55.02
N LEU A 68 -3.65 65.26 54.10
CA LEU A 68 -3.05 66.59 54.21
C LEU A 68 -4.12 67.70 54.09
N THR A 69 -5.09 67.55 53.18
CA THR A 69 -6.27 68.43 53.10
C THR A 69 -7.06 68.43 54.40
N GLN A 70 -7.28 67.25 55.00
CA GLN A 70 -7.99 67.12 56.27
C GLN A 70 -7.26 67.87 57.40
N ASN A 71 -5.94 67.72 57.51
CA ASN A 71 -5.15 68.41 58.53
C ASN A 71 -5.23 69.93 58.40
N ILE A 72 -5.18 70.47 57.17
CA ILE A 72 -5.31 71.91 56.91
C ILE A 72 -6.69 72.43 57.34
N LEU A 73 -7.77 71.70 57.00
CA LEU A 73 -9.12 72.07 57.41
C LEU A 73 -9.28 72.07 58.94
N GLU A 74 -8.72 71.08 59.62
CA GLU A 74 -8.74 71.01 61.09
C GLU A 74 -7.94 72.17 61.70
N GLN A 75 -6.80 72.53 61.12
CA GLN A 75 -5.98 73.66 61.55
C GLN A 75 -6.75 74.99 61.43
N VAL A 76 -7.41 75.25 60.30
CA VAL A 76 -8.24 76.45 60.11
C VAL A 76 -9.41 76.50 61.12
N LYS A 77 -10.05 75.36 61.39
CA LYS A 77 -11.12 75.26 62.39
C LYS A 77 -10.63 75.65 63.78
N LEU A 78 -9.45 75.17 64.18
CA LEU A 78 -8.87 75.47 65.49
C LEU A 78 -8.44 76.92 65.64
N ILE A 79 -7.94 77.55 64.57
CA ILE A 79 -7.60 78.98 64.58
C ILE A 79 -8.86 79.83 64.79
N ASN A 80 -9.94 79.56 64.06
CA ASN A 80 -11.21 80.27 64.23
C ASN A 80 -11.79 80.10 65.63
N TYR A 81 -11.66 78.90 66.21
CA TYR A 81 -12.05 78.68 67.60
C TYR A 81 -11.14 79.44 68.58
N GLY A 82 -9.83 79.44 68.32
CA GLY A 82 -8.82 80.12 69.15
C GLY A 82 -9.03 81.63 69.27
N THR A 83 -9.49 82.32 68.22
CA THR A 83 -9.75 83.76 68.26
C THR A 83 -10.99 84.16 69.09
N GLN A 84 -11.83 83.20 69.48
CA GLN A 84 -13.04 83.45 70.29
C GLN A 84 -12.80 83.23 71.79
N VAL A 85 -11.60 82.80 72.17
CA VAL A 85 -11.27 82.44 73.54
C VAL A 85 -11.04 83.69 74.40
N GLU A 86 -11.66 83.75 75.58
CA GLU A 86 -11.58 84.92 76.47
C GLU A 86 -10.51 84.79 77.57
N SER A 87 -9.88 83.61 77.72
CA SER A 87 -8.90 83.35 78.79
C SER A 87 -7.67 82.57 78.32
N GLU A 88 -6.53 82.79 78.96
CA GLU A 88 -5.29 82.09 78.61
C GLU A 88 -5.36 80.56 78.86
N ALA A 89 -6.12 80.13 79.87
CA ALA A 89 -6.34 78.70 80.18
C ALA A 89 -7.04 77.94 79.05
N GLN A 90 -7.96 78.60 78.34
CA GLN A 90 -8.69 78.04 77.20
C GLN A 90 -7.87 78.07 75.89
N LEU A 91 -6.87 78.95 75.79
CA LEU A 91 -6.05 79.10 74.58
C LEU A 91 -4.95 78.04 74.46
N LYS A 92 -4.43 77.54 75.59
CA LYS A 92 -3.32 76.58 75.64
C LYS A 92 -3.62 75.23 74.94
N PRO A 93 -4.77 74.57 75.13
CA PRO A 93 -5.10 73.32 74.42
C PRO A 93 -5.20 73.50 72.90
N VAL A 94 -5.68 74.67 72.44
CA VAL A 94 -5.77 75.00 71.01
C VAL A 94 -4.37 75.08 70.39
N GLN A 95 -3.42 75.70 71.10
CA GLN A 95 -2.03 75.80 70.68
C GLN A 95 -1.36 74.42 70.57
N GLU A 96 -1.58 73.53 71.53
CA GLU A 96 -1.03 72.17 71.51
C GLU A 96 -1.55 71.35 70.33
N ARG A 97 -2.86 71.42 70.03
CA ARG A 97 -3.45 70.70 68.88
C ARG A 97 -2.94 71.23 67.54
N ILE A 98 -2.74 72.55 67.41
CA ILE A 98 -2.14 73.17 66.23
C ILE A 98 -0.70 72.67 66.00
N GLN A 99 0.10 72.51 67.06
CA GLN A 99 1.46 71.95 66.95
C GLN A 99 1.45 70.47 66.51
N GLN A 100 0.49 69.67 67.00
CA GLN A 100 0.32 68.28 66.54
C GLN A 100 -0.02 68.22 65.04
N LEU A 101 -0.96 69.04 64.57
CA LEU A 101 -1.34 69.09 63.16
C LEU A 101 -0.20 69.54 62.25
N LYS A 102 0.66 70.47 62.71
CA LYS A 102 1.91 70.83 62.01
C LYS A 102 2.80 69.60 61.78
N SER A 103 3.01 68.79 62.81
CA SER A 103 3.86 67.59 62.73
C SER A 103 3.30 66.57 61.74
N LEU A 104 1.99 66.29 61.83
CA LEU A 104 1.29 65.36 60.92
C LEU A 104 1.34 65.84 59.47
N SER A 105 1.08 67.12 59.23
CA SER A 105 1.15 67.71 57.88
C SER A 105 2.55 67.61 57.27
N ASN A 106 3.61 67.85 58.05
CA ASN A 106 4.99 67.70 57.58
C ASN A 106 5.37 66.25 57.26
N GLN A 107 4.86 65.28 58.04
CA GLN A 107 5.08 63.86 57.76
C GLN A 107 4.42 63.44 56.44
N LYS A 108 3.15 63.82 56.22
CA LYS A 108 2.42 63.49 54.98
C LYS A 108 3.03 64.17 53.76
N LEU A 109 3.48 65.42 53.90
CA LEU A 109 4.23 66.11 52.85
C LEU A 109 5.54 65.37 52.50
N SER A 110 6.27 64.86 53.48
CA SER A 110 7.49 64.08 53.25
C SER A 110 7.21 62.78 52.49
N SER A 111 6.10 62.10 52.81
CA SER A 111 5.64 60.91 52.06
C SER A 111 5.27 61.25 50.62
N LEU A 112 4.58 62.37 50.37
CA LEU A 112 4.27 62.84 49.01
C LEU A 112 5.54 63.11 48.19
N VAL A 113 6.55 63.75 48.80
CA VAL A 113 7.84 64.01 48.15
C VAL A 113 8.59 62.70 47.83
N ALA A 114 8.55 61.71 48.72
CA ALA A 114 9.20 60.41 48.48
C ALA A 114 8.56 59.65 47.30
N ILE A 115 7.23 59.63 47.22
CA ILE A 115 6.49 59.00 46.10
C ILE A 115 6.85 59.70 44.79
N ALA A 116 6.85 61.03 44.76
CA ALA A 116 7.17 61.81 43.56
C ALA A 116 8.63 61.63 43.07
N LYS A 117 9.60 61.40 43.97
CA LYS A 117 10.99 61.11 43.59
C LYS A 117 11.21 59.71 43.03
N SER A 118 10.38 58.75 43.45
CA SER A 118 10.48 57.35 43.02
C SER A 118 9.80 57.06 41.67
N ALA A 119 8.95 57.99 41.21
CA ALA A 119 8.20 57.85 39.98
C ALA A 119 8.82 58.70 38.86
N ASP A 120 8.99 58.12 37.67
CA ASP A 120 9.51 58.80 36.47
C ASP A 120 8.46 59.70 35.79
N SER A 121 7.44 60.16 36.54
CA SER A 121 6.52 61.25 36.20
C SER A 121 5.31 61.30 37.15
N THR A 122 4.88 62.51 37.56
CA THR A 122 3.51 63.05 37.37
C THR A 122 3.17 64.26 38.25
N ILE A 123 3.96 64.58 39.28
CA ILE A 123 3.89 65.88 39.97
C ILE A 123 5.19 66.63 39.67
N SER A 124 5.10 67.89 39.25
CA SER A 124 6.32 68.71 39.12
C SER A 124 6.93 68.88 40.50
N ILE A 125 8.24 68.65 40.62
CA ILE A 125 8.99 68.94 41.85
C ILE A 125 8.70 70.38 42.32
N ASP A 126 8.46 71.29 41.38
CA ASP A 126 8.09 72.68 41.64
C ASP A 126 6.75 72.82 42.38
N GLN A 127 5.73 72.00 42.05
CA GLN A 127 4.43 72.03 42.74
C GLN A 127 4.52 71.50 44.17
N LEU A 128 5.41 70.53 44.43
CA LEU A 128 5.65 70.01 45.77
C LEU A 128 6.42 71.01 46.63
N GLU A 129 7.37 71.75 46.05
CA GLU A 129 8.05 72.85 46.74
C GLU A 129 7.10 74.03 46.98
N GLU A 130 6.18 74.34 46.06
CA GLU A 130 5.13 75.34 46.26
C GLU A 130 4.16 74.94 47.38
N LEU A 131 3.72 73.68 47.41
CA LEU A 131 2.88 73.13 48.48
C LEU A 131 3.57 73.20 49.84
N LYS A 132 4.85 72.83 49.90
CA LYS A 132 5.69 72.92 51.09
C LYS A 132 5.82 74.35 51.59
N HIS A 133 6.08 75.30 50.70
CA HIS A 133 6.16 76.71 51.05
C HIS A 133 4.80 77.25 51.55
N SER A 134 3.70 76.90 50.88
CA SER A 134 2.35 77.30 51.28
C SER A 134 1.96 76.77 52.66
N LEU A 135 2.29 75.51 52.96
CA LEU A 135 2.11 74.90 54.30
C LEU A 135 2.93 75.60 55.38
N GLN A 136 4.19 75.95 55.08
CA GLN A 136 5.04 76.69 56.01
C GLN A 136 4.46 78.08 56.31
N GLN A 137 4.00 78.80 55.29
CA GLN A 137 3.34 80.10 55.45
C GLN A 137 2.07 79.98 56.27
N LEU A 138 1.23 78.96 56.00
CA LEU A 138 0.02 78.71 56.78
C LEU A 138 0.36 78.50 58.24
N HIS A 139 1.40 77.73 58.53
CA HIS A 139 1.82 77.47 59.89
C HIS A 139 2.34 78.74 60.60
N GLN A 140 3.16 79.56 59.94
CA GLN A 140 3.65 80.82 60.50
C GLN A 140 2.52 81.79 60.83
N ILE A 141 1.56 81.98 59.92
CA ILE A 141 0.45 82.90 60.17
C ILE A 141 -0.51 82.37 61.24
N THR A 142 -0.66 81.04 61.33
CA THR A 142 -1.41 80.38 62.40
C THR A 142 -0.85 80.74 63.77
N GLU A 143 0.48 80.65 63.95
CA GLU A 143 1.14 81.02 65.20
C GLU A 143 0.95 82.51 65.52
N SER A 144 1.01 83.38 64.50
CA SER A 144 0.78 84.83 64.65
C SER A 144 -0.63 85.16 65.13
N VAL A 145 -1.67 84.53 64.56
CA VAL A 145 -3.08 84.75 64.96
C VAL A 145 -3.32 84.36 66.41
N ILE A 146 -2.77 83.21 66.84
CA ILE A 146 -2.89 82.73 68.22
C ILE A 146 -2.13 83.66 69.18
N GLN A 147 -0.95 84.16 68.79
CA GLN A 147 -0.22 85.14 69.59
C GLN A 147 -0.98 86.48 69.67
N GLY A 148 -1.67 86.89 68.61
CA GLY A 148 -2.59 88.03 68.62
C GLY A 148 -3.70 87.85 69.66
N GLN A 149 -4.30 86.65 69.75
CA GLN A 149 -5.33 86.39 70.76
C GLN A 149 -4.79 86.53 72.17
N ARG A 150 -3.59 86.00 72.43
CA ARG A 150 -2.94 86.14 73.74
C ARG A 150 -2.80 87.61 74.13
N ASN A 151 -2.41 88.47 73.19
CA ASN A 151 -2.29 89.91 73.44
C ASN A 151 -3.66 90.58 73.71
N ILE A 152 -4.72 90.19 72.99
CA ILE A 152 -6.08 90.71 73.21
C ILE A 152 -6.59 90.33 74.60
N VAL A 153 -6.44 89.07 75.00
CA VAL A 153 -6.83 88.57 76.33
C VAL A 153 -6.04 89.30 77.43
N ALA A 154 -4.74 89.54 77.23
CA ALA A 154 -3.93 90.31 78.18
C ALA A 154 -4.39 91.77 78.31
N GLN A 155 -4.74 92.45 77.20
CA GLN A 155 -5.27 93.81 77.24
C GLN A 155 -6.66 93.88 77.89
N GLN A 156 -7.51 92.88 77.66
CA GLN A 156 -8.83 92.79 78.31
C GLN A 156 -8.70 92.72 79.85
N ALA A 157 -7.72 91.99 80.36
CA ALA A 157 -7.44 91.92 81.80
C ALA A 157 -7.02 93.29 82.37
N LEU A 158 -6.15 94.03 81.66
CA LEU A 158 -5.72 95.38 82.05
C LEU A 158 -6.88 96.40 82.04
N ILE A 159 -7.69 96.40 80.98
CA ILE A 159 -8.88 97.27 80.87
C ILE A 159 -9.84 97.01 82.02
N SER A 160 -10.12 95.75 82.35
CA SER A 160 -11.05 95.38 83.42
C SER A 160 -10.57 95.90 84.79
N SER A 161 -9.26 95.92 85.03
CA SER A 161 -8.65 96.50 86.23
C SER A 161 -8.78 98.02 86.28
N ASN A 162 -8.42 98.72 85.19
CA ASN A 162 -8.30 100.18 85.18
C ASN A 162 -9.62 100.91 84.94
N ALA A 163 -10.58 100.29 84.24
CA ALA A 163 -11.89 100.87 83.95
C ALA A 163 -12.70 101.16 85.21
N THR A 164 -12.54 100.34 86.25
CA THR A 164 -13.29 100.48 87.50
C THR A 164 -12.98 101.82 88.19
N ALA A 165 -11.69 102.18 88.30
CA ALA A 165 -11.26 103.44 88.90
C ALA A 165 -11.66 104.66 88.06
N PHE A 166 -11.46 104.61 86.74
CA PHE A 166 -11.84 105.71 85.84
C PHE A 166 -13.36 105.94 85.82
N ARG A 167 -14.15 104.87 85.77
CA ARG A 167 -15.62 104.93 85.83
C ARG A 167 -16.09 105.51 87.17
N TYR A 168 -15.51 105.06 88.28
CA TYR A 168 -15.80 105.63 89.59
C TYR A 168 -15.52 107.14 89.62
N GLY A 169 -14.39 107.56 89.04
CA GLY A 169 -14.04 108.97 88.86
C GLY A 169 -15.13 109.76 88.14
N LEU A 170 -15.53 109.30 86.95
CA LEU A 170 -16.55 109.96 86.11
C LEU A 170 -17.91 110.08 86.81
N ASN A 171 -18.36 109.01 87.44
CA ASN A 171 -19.65 108.95 88.12
C ASN A 171 -19.72 109.84 89.36
N SER A 172 -18.56 110.22 89.92
CA SER A 172 -18.48 110.99 91.16
C SER A 172 -18.30 112.50 90.90
N ILE A 173 -17.51 112.90 89.91
CA ILE A 173 -17.13 114.33 89.73
C ILE A 173 -18.33 115.25 89.47
N GLY A 174 -19.29 114.83 88.65
CA GLY A 174 -20.47 115.64 88.32
C GLY A 174 -21.38 115.86 89.55
N PRO A 175 -21.85 114.78 90.20
CA PRO A 175 -22.64 114.90 91.42
C PRO A 175 -21.94 115.65 92.55
N GLU A 176 -20.64 115.43 92.76
CA GLU A 176 -19.88 116.15 93.79
C GLU A 176 -19.73 117.65 93.47
N MET A 177 -19.47 118.00 92.21
CA MET A 177 -19.46 119.41 91.80
C MET A 177 -20.83 120.07 92.03
N ASN A 178 -21.93 119.38 91.71
CA ASN A 178 -23.28 119.88 91.96
C ASN A 178 -23.57 120.07 93.45
N ARG A 179 -23.11 119.14 94.30
CA ARG A 179 -23.26 119.24 95.75
C ARG A 179 -22.47 120.43 96.31
N ILE A 180 -21.21 120.57 95.91
CA ILE A 180 -20.31 121.65 96.37
C ILE A 180 -20.82 123.02 95.90
N SER A 181 -21.27 123.13 94.65
CA SER A 181 -21.75 124.39 94.09
C SER A 181 -23.00 124.91 94.81
N MET A 182 -23.90 124.04 95.26
CA MET A 182 -25.07 124.45 96.05
C MET A 182 -24.70 125.16 97.36
N PHE A 183 -23.57 124.81 97.97
CA PHE A 183 -23.10 125.46 99.21
C PHE A 183 -22.33 126.75 98.93
N LEU A 184 -21.47 126.74 97.91
CA LEU A 184 -20.55 127.84 97.66
C LEU A 184 -21.17 128.99 96.85
N VAL A 185 -22.18 128.73 96.01
CA VAL A 185 -22.66 129.68 94.99
C VAL A 185 -23.83 130.58 95.47
N SER A 186 -23.90 130.94 96.76
CA SER A 186 -25.10 131.56 97.36
C SER A 186 -25.56 132.92 96.78
N GLU A 187 -24.90 133.52 95.78
CA GLU A 187 -25.46 134.58 94.91
C GLU A 187 -24.62 134.89 93.62
N ASN A 188 -23.70 134.01 93.18
CA ASN A 188 -22.79 134.27 92.03
C ASN A 188 -23.22 133.53 90.74
N PRO A 189 -23.77 134.23 89.72
CA PRO A 189 -24.22 133.60 88.48
C PRO A 189 -23.08 132.96 87.66
N GLU A 190 -21.89 133.56 87.70
CA GLU A 190 -20.72 133.13 86.92
C GLU A 190 -20.11 131.86 87.49
N ALA A 191 -20.04 131.74 88.82
CA ALA A 191 -19.66 130.49 89.49
C ALA A 191 -20.70 129.38 89.23
N SER A 192 -22.00 129.72 89.18
CA SER A 192 -23.04 128.73 88.84
C SER A 192 -22.90 128.22 87.41
N ASP A 193 -22.60 129.09 86.44
CA ASP A 193 -22.38 128.69 85.04
C ASP A 193 -21.19 127.74 84.91
N SER A 194 -20.06 128.07 85.55
CA SER A 194 -18.87 127.21 85.58
C SER A 194 -19.17 125.82 86.17
N ALA A 195 -19.88 125.74 87.30
CA ALA A 195 -20.30 124.45 87.86
C ALA A 195 -21.22 123.68 86.91
N ASN A 196 -22.20 124.33 86.28
CA ASN A 196 -23.10 123.69 85.32
C ASN A 196 -22.36 123.17 84.08
N ARG A 197 -21.40 123.94 83.54
CA ARG A 197 -20.54 123.53 82.43
C ARG A 197 -19.69 122.31 82.79
N PHE A 198 -19.15 122.26 84.02
CA PHE A 198 -18.42 121.11 84.54
C PHE A 198 -19.32 119.87 84.60
N ILE A 199 -20.49 119.97 85.23
CA ILE A 199 -21.44 118.85 85.43
C ILE A 199 -21.91 118.30 84.08
N SER A 200 -22.28 119.18 83.15
CA SER A 200 -22.71 118.80 81.80
C SER A 200 -21.60 118.09 81.03
N SER A 201 -20.36 118.57 81.15
CA SER A 201 -19.19 117.96 80.51
C SER A 201 -18.85 116.60 81.12
N ALA A 202 -18.94 116.47 82.45
CA ALA A 202 -18.73 115.21 83.18
C ALA A 202 -19.76 114.13 82.81
N THR A 203 -21.05 114.47 82.85
CA THR A 203 -22.15 113.54 82.52
C THR A 203 -22.06 113.05 81.08
N SER A 204 -21.73 113.96 80.15
CA SER A 204 -21.55 113.57 78.76
C SER A 204 -20.30 112.71 78.55
N MET A 205 -19.23 112.94 79.32
CA MET A 205 -18.02 112.12 79.27
C MET A 205 -18.28 110.70 79.79
N GLU A 206 -19.07 110.54 80.84
CA GLU A 206 -19.54 109.22 81.30
C GLU A 206 -20.25 108.46 80.18
N SER A 207 -21.19 109.12 79.49
CA SER A 207 -21.92 108.54 78.37
C SER A 207 -20.98 108.13 77.22
N SER A 208 -20.03 108.99 76.84
CA SER A 208 -19.02 108.69 75.81
C SER A 208 -18.10 107.53 76.20
N PHE A 209 -17.75 107.40 77.48
CA PHE A 209 -16.92 106.29 77.97
C PHE A 209 -17.66 104.96 77.89
N LEU A 210 -18.93 104.91 78.31
CA LEU A 210 -19.75 103.70 78.18
C LEU A 210 -19.93 103.27 76.73
N LEU A 211 -20.18 104.23 75.82
CA LEU A 211 -20.21 103.96 74.39
C LEU A 211 -18.86 103.40 73.90
N MET A 212 -17.74 104.00 74.32
CA MET A 212 -16.41 103.56 73.92
C MET A 212 -16.08 102.14 74.39
N MET A 213 -16.58 101.72 75.56
CA MET A 213 -16.43 100.34 76.04
C MET A 213 -17.20 99.31 75.19
N MET A 214 -18.24 99.74 74.47
CA MET A 214 -19.06 98.89 73.61
C MET A 214 -18.64 98.94 72.14
N GLU A 215 -17.74 99.84 71.75
CA GLU A 215 -17.28 99.97 70.38
C GLU A 215 -16.48 98.75 69.91
N THR A 216 -16.71 98.37 68.66
CA THR A 216 -16.02 97.24 68.00
C THR A 216 -14.99 97.69 66.96
N THR A 217 -14.87 99.01 66.73
CA THR A 217 -13.99 99.57 65.70
C THR A 217 -13.06 100.63 66.26
N THR A 218 -11.79 100.55 65.86
CA THR A 218 -10.75 101.50 66.27
C THR A 218 -11.12 102.94 65.89
N GLU A 219 -11.72 103.14 64.71
CA GLU A 219 -12.12 104.46 64.20
C GLU A 219 -13.19 105.13 65.07
N SER A 220 -14.26 104.40 65.41
CA SER A 220 -15.35 104.92 66.24
C SER A 220 -14.90 105.18 67.68
N ALA A 221 -14.10 104.28 68.25
CA ALA A 221 -13.50 104.47 69.58
C ALA A 221 -12.55 105.68 69.61
N LEU A 222 -11.79 105.94 68.54
CA LEU A 222 -10.91 107.10 68.45
C LEU A 222 -11.70 108.42 68.40
N LYS A 223 -12.86 108.42 67.76
CA LYS A 223 -13.77 109.58 67.75
C LYS A 223 -14.26 109.89 69.16
N LEU A 224 -14.75 108.88 69.88
CA LEU A 224 -15.21 109.02 71.27
C LEU A 224 -14.06 109.46 72.19
N TYR A 225 -12.86 108.92 72.00
CA TYR A 225 -11.67 109.37 72.73
C TYR A 225 -11.38 110.86 72.52
N LYS A 226 -11.44 111.35 71.28
CA LYS A 226 -11.25 112.78 70.97
C LYS A 226 -12.34 113.65 71.59
N GLU A 227 -13.60 113.21 71.53
CA GLU A 227 -14.73 113.91 72.17
C GLU A 227 -14.56 114.00 73.69
N MET A 228 -14.20 112.89 74.34
CA MET A 228 -13.89 112.88 75.77
C MET A 228 -12.70 113.77 76.10
N ARG A 229 -11.66 113.80 75.27
CA ARG A 229 -10.50 114.67 75.49
C ARG A 229 -10.87 116.16 75.40
N ASN A 230 -11.74 116.53 74.46
CA ASN A 230 -12.28 117.89 74.38
C ASN A 230 -13.11 118.23 75.62
N ARG A 231 -13.95 117.30 76.09
CA ARG A 231 -14.74 117.47 77.31
C ARG A 231 -13.85 117.57 78.55
N GLN A 232 -12.73 116.85 78.61
CA GLN A 232 -11.77 116.93 79.72
C GLN A 232 -11.17 118.33 79.82
N ALA A 233 -10.80 118.92 78.67
CA ALA A 233 -10.37 120.31 78.63
C ALA A 233 -11.48 121.27 79.10
N GLY A 234 -12.73 121.00 78.72
CA GLY A 234 -13.91 121.75 79.20
C GLY A 234 -14.16 121.64 80.69
N ILE A 235 -14.06 120.43 81.27
CA ILE A 235 -14.14 120.16 82.71
C ILE A 235 -13.03 120.92 83.43
N LYS A 236 -11.80 120.85 82.92
CA LYS A 236 -10.65 121.55 83.52
C LYS A 236 -10.85 123.06 83.51
N LEU A 237 -11.22 123.65 82.37
CA LEU A 237 -11.52 125.08 82.27
C LEU A 237 -12.64 125.49 83.23
N ALA A 238 -13.74 124.73 83.27
CA ALA A 238 -14.85 125.02 84.16
C ALA A 238 -14.47 124.88 85.64
N PHE A 239 -13.59 123.93 85.99
CA PHE A 239 -13.04 123.77 87.33
C PHE A 239 -12.13 124.94 87.71
N ASP A 240 -11.22 125.35 86.81
CA ASP A 240 -10.31 126.48 87.02
C ASP A 240 -11.10 127.79 87.14
N ASP A 241 -12.10 128.02 86.28
CA ASP A 241 -13.02 129.17 86.34
C ASP A 241 -13.77 129.20 87.67
N PHE A 242 -14.28 128.05 88.14
CA PHE A 242 -14.95 127.95 89.44
C PHE A 242 -13.98 128.21 90.59
N SER A 243 -12.76 127.66 90.52
CA SER A 243 -11.71 127.82 91.54
C SER A 243 -11.22 129.26 91.67
N ASN A 244 -11.32 130.09 90.64
CA ASN A 244 -10.99 131.52 90.74
C ASN A 244 -11.92 132.26 91.69
N TRP A 245 -13.20 131.86 91.72
CA TRP A 245 -14.20 132.41 92.64
C TRP A 245 -14.15 131.74 94.01
N HIS A 246 -13.90 130.43 94.02
CA HIS A 246 -13.83 129.61 95.22
C HIS A 246 -12.51 128.82 95.27
N PRO A 247 -11.40 129.46 95.70
CA PRO A 247 -10.09 128.82 95.74
C PRO A 247 -10.05 127.59 96.65
N ASP A 248 -10.95 127.53 97.63
CA ASP A 248 -11.14 126.41 98.55
C ASP A 248 -11.67 125.14 97.87
N ILE A 249 -12.20 125.21 96.64
CA ILE A 249 -12.69 124.02 95.93
C ILE A 249 -11.61 122.93 95.77
N VAL A 250 -10.33 123.34 95.73
CA VAL A 250 -9.19 122.42 95.64
C VAL A 250 -8.95 121.62 96.93
N GLU A 251 -9.49 122.06 98.07
CA GLU A 251 -9.40 121.34 99.35
C GLU A 251 -10.47 120.24 99.48
N TYR A 252 -11.48 120.23 98.60
CA TYR A 252 -12.51 119.19 98.57
C TYR A 252 -11.95 117.91 97.94
N ALA A 253 -11.32 117.09 98.78
CA ALA A 253 -10.81 115.78 98.39
C ALA A 253 -11.87 114.89 97.72
N SER A 254 -13.16 115.06 98.08
CA SER A 254 -14.28 114.32 97.47
C SER A 254 -14.47 114.62 95.97
N LEU A 255 -14.00 115.76 95.48
CA LEU A 255 -14.03 116.12 94.06
C LEU A 255 -12.66 115.94 93.40
N VAL A 256 -11.57 116.33 94.06
CA VAL A 256 -10.22 116.30 93.50
C VAL A 256 -9.72 114.88 93.25
N ALA A 257 -9.94 113.93 94.19
CA ALA A 257 -9.47 112.55 94.00
C ALA A 257 -10.19 111.83 92.84
N PRO A 258 -11.53 111.90 92.70
CA PRO A 258 -12.21 111.41 91.49
C PRO A 258 -11.77 112.11 90.21
N LEU A 259 -11.53 113.42 90.25
CA LEU A 259 -11.05 114.16 89.07
C LEU A 259 -9.65 113.71 88.65
N GLN A 260 -8.77 113.38 89.60
CA GLN A 260 -7.47 112.78 89.31
C GLN A 260 -7.62 111.39 88.66
N MET A 261 -8.51 110.53 89.16
CA MET A 261 -8.78 109.22 88.55
C MET A 261 -9.26 109.34 87.11
N VAL A 262 -10.08 110.37 86.80
CA VAL A 262 -10.46 110.70 85.43
C VAL A 262 -9.24 111.12 84.62
N ASN A 263 -8.39 112.02 85.13
CA ASN A 263 -7.19 112.44 84.40
C ASN A 263 -6.24 111.27 84.09
N GLU A 264 -6.03 110.36 85.05
CA GLU A 264 -5.20 109.15 84.87
C GLU A 264 -5.72 108.24 83.73
N GLY A 265 -7.02 108.25 83.44
CA GLY A 265 -7.57 107.49 82.32
C GLY A 265 -7.15 108.01 80.93
N PHE A 266 -6.70 109.26 80.83
CA PHE A 266 -6.20 109.87 79.59
C PHE A 266 -4.67 109.77 79.43
N GLU A 267 -3.96 109.31 80.45
CA GLU A 267 -2.51 109.07 80.38
C GLU A 267 -2.18 107.98 79.34
N PRO A 268 -0.93 107.88 78.86
CA PRO A 268 -0.53 106.88 77.86
C PRO A 268 -0.88 105.43 78.23
N ASN A 269 -0.88 105.10 79.53
CA ASN A 269 -1.26 103.79 80.07
C ASN A 269 -2.68 103.77 80.67
N GLY A 270 -3.43 104.86 80.51
CA GLY A 270 -4.80 104.99 80.98
C GLY A 270 -5.76 104.06 80.24
N VAL A 271 -6.91 103.79 80.87
CA VAL A 271 -7.90 102.84 80.34
C VAL A 271 -8.35 103.16 78.91
N LEU A 272 -8.43 104.44 78.56
CA LEU A 272 -8.89 104.85 77.23
C LEU A 272 -7.91 104.43 76.12
N LYS A 273 -6.61 104.53 76.39
CA LYS A 273 -5.56 104.07 75.47
C LYS A 273 -5.51 102.55 75.39
N GLN A 274 -5.72 101.86 76.51
CA GLN A 274 -5.79 100.40 76.53
C GLN A 274 -6.96 99.87 75.69
N ILE A 275 -8.13 100.51 75.74
CA ILE A 275 -9.29 100.15 74.89
C ILE A 275 -8.93 100.30 73.40
N LEU A 276 -8.27 101.40 73.01
CA LEU A 276 -7.80 101.60 71.63
C LEU A 276 -6.80 100.51 71.22
N SER A 277 -5.81 100.21 72.05
CA SER A 277 -4.81 99.16 71.76
C SER A 277 -5.44 97.76 71.63
N LYS A 278 -6.45 97.44 72.45
CA LYS A 278 -7.21 96.18 72.29
C LYS A 278 -7.90 96.11 70.93
N LEU A 279 -8.55 97.19 70.50
CA LEU A 279 -9.21 97.25 69.19
C LEU A 279 -8.22 97.14 68.02
N GLU A 280 -7.05 97.78 68.12
CA GLU A 280 -5.96 97.62 67.15
C GLU A 280 -5.47 96.16 67.07
N PHE A 281 -5.34 95.46 68.20
CA PHE A 281 -4.99 94.03 68.20
C PHE A 281 -6.07 93.16 67.57
N ILE A 282 -7.35 93.44 67.81
CA ILE A 282 -8.48 92.73 67.18
C ILE A 282 -8.46 92.94 65.65
N GLU A 283 -8.25 94.18 65.21
CA GLU A 283 -8.17 94.51 63.78
C GLU A 283 -7.01 93.79 63.09
N LYS A 284 -5.82 93.81 63.71
CA LYS A 284 -4.64 93.08 63.21
C LYS A 284 -4.89 91.57 63.15
N GLN A 285 -5.47 90.98 64.19
CA GLN A 285 -5.77 89.56 64.23
C GLN A 285 -6.79 89.17 63.15
N ASN A 286 -7.84 89.96 62.94
CA ASN A 286 -8.82 89.71 61.88
C ASN A 286 -8.17 89.71 60.49
N ASN A 287 -7.25 90.65 60.23
CA ASN A 287 -6.48 90.68 58.98
C ASN A 287 -5.58 89.45 58.81
N GLU A 288 -4.92 88.99 59.87
CA GLU A 288 -4.10 87.77 59.84
C GLU A 288 -4.96 86.50 59.67
N LEU A 289 -6.15 86.45 60.28
CA LEU A 289 -7.10 85.36 60.12
C LEU A 289 -7.61 85.24 58.67
N GLN A 290 -7.92 86.38 58.04
CA GLN A 290 -8.31 86.40 56.63
C GLN A 290 -7.19 85.90 55.73
N LYS A 291 -5.94 86.36 55.96
CA LYS A 291 -4.77 85.88 55.23
C LYS A 291 -4.55 84.37 55.44
N ALA A 292 -4.72 83.86 56.66
CA ALA A 292 -4.63 82.43 56.96
C ALA A 292 -5.68 81.62 56.18
N SER A 293 -6.92 82.12 56.08
CA SER A 293 -7.97 81.49 55.28
C SER A 293 -7.64 81.48 53.77
N VAL A 294 -7.07 82.57 53.24
CA VAL A 294 -6.64 82.64 51.84
C VAL A 294 -5.51 81.66 51.56
N ILE A 295 -4.48 81.60 52.42
CA ILE A 295 -3.38 80.66 52.27
C ILE A 295 -3.92 79.23 52.33
N ALA A 296 -4.74 78.88 53.32
CA ALA A 296 -5.31 77.54 53.42
C ALA A 296 -6.14 77.14 52.20
N LYS A 297 -6.97 78.05 51.64
CA LYS A 297 -7.70 77.81 50.39
C LYS A 297 -6.77 77.56 49.22
N SER A 298 -5.68 78.34 49.10
CA SER A 298 -4.67 78.14 48.07
C SER A 298 -3.95 76.79 48.21
N THR A 299 -3.52 76.44 49.42
CA THR A 299 -2.87 75.15 49.73
C THR A 299 -3.80 73.97 49.38
N ILE A 300 -5.09 74.06 49.74
CA ILE A 300 -6.10 73.05 49.36
C ILE A 300 -6.31 73.02 47.84
N GLY A 301 -6.23 74.17 47.16
CA GLY A 301 -6.26 74.26 45.70
C GLY A 301 -5.14 73.46 45.03
N LEU A 302 -3.90 73.63 45.51
CA LEU A 302 -2.74 72.85 45.04
C LEU A 302 -2.95 71.34 45.28
N LEU A 303 -3.41 70.98 46.47
CA LEU A 303 -3.73 69.58 46.81
C LEU A 303 -4.83 69.00 45.91
N ASN A 304 -5.88 69.76 45.60
CA ASN A 304 -6.94 69.32 44.68
C ASN A 304 -6.44 69.12 43.25
N GLN A 305 -5.51 69.95 42.76
CA GLN A 305 -4.88 69.74 41.46
C GLN A 305 -4.09 68.44 41.44
N THR A 306 -3.28 68.19 42.47
CA THR A 306 -2.55 66.92 42.61
C THR A 306 -3.50 65.71 42.72
N SER A 307 -4.65 65.86 43.38
CA SER A 307 -5.66 64.80 43.48
C SER A 307 -6.34 64.51 42.13
N THR A 308 -6.56 65.56 41.35
CA THR A 308 -7.12 65.45 39.99
C THR A 308 -6.15 64.73 39.06
N MET A 309 -4.86 65.09 39.09
CA MET A 309 -3.81 64.39 38.33
C MET A 309 -3.73 62.91 38.71
N ALA A 310 -3.83 62.58 40.01
CA ALA A 310 -3.87 61.20 40.47
C ALA A 310 -5.07 60.42 39.90
N ARG A 311 -6.26 61.05 39.90
CA ARG A 311 -7.50 60.46 39.36
C ARG A 311 -7.44 60.28 37.86
N ASP A 312 -6.91 61.25 37.12
CA ASP A 312 -6.77 61.18 35.66
C ASP A 312 -5.81 60.06 35.26
N ASN A 313 -4.70 59.89 36.00
CA ASN A 313 -3.78 58.76 35.80
C ASN A 313 -4.44 57.41 36.06
N ILE A 314 -5.24 57.29 37.13
CA ILE A 314 -6.00 56.07 37.43
C ILE A 314 -6.97 55.75 36.28
N ALA A 315 -7.72 56.75 35.80
CA ALA A 315 -8.66 56.59 34.69
C ALA A 315 -7.95 56.27 33.36
N GLN A 316 -6.78 56.87 33.11
CA GLN A 316 -5.98 56.58 31.92
C GLN A 316 -5.41 55.16 31.95
N SER A 317 -4.84 54.73 33.08
CA SER A 317 -4.36 53.36 33.25
C SER A 317 -5.49 52.34 33.11
N GLU A 318 -6.67 52.60 33.68
CA GLU A 318 -7.87 51.77 33.49
C GLU A 318 -8.26 51.66 32.01
N LYS A 319 -8.30 52.79 31.29
CA LYS A 319 -8.63 52.83 29.86
C LYS A 319 -7.60 52.06 29.02
N VAL A 320 -6.31 52.16 29.33
CA VAL A 320 -5.25 51.40 28.64
C VAL A 320 -5.41 49.90 28.88
N VAL A 321 -5.69 49.48 30.12
CA VAL A 321 -5.94 48.07 30.45
C VAL A 321 -7.17 47.56 29.72
N HIS A 322 -8.29 48.29 29.76
CA HIS A 322 -9.53 47.92 29.08
C HIS A 322 -9.36 47.81 27.56
N ASN A 323 -8.70 48.79 26.93
CA ASN A 323 -8.41 48.76 25.48
C ASN A 323 -7.46 47.63 25.09
N THR A 324 -6.47 47.33 25.94
CA THR A 324 -5.53 46.22 25.69
C THR A 324 -6.26 44.88 25.80
N MET A 325 -7.12 44.69 26.80
CA MET A 325 -7.98 43.51 26.92
C MET A 325 -8.93 43.35 25.73
N GLN A 326 -9.59 44.42 25.29
CA GLN A 326 -10.46 44.37 24.11
C GLN A 326 -9.69 44.03 22.83
N THR A 327 -8.51 44.62 22.61
CA THR A 327 -7.68 44.33 21.43
C THR A 327 -7.25 42.86 21.41
N VAL A 328 -6.74 42.34 22.52
CA VAL A 328 -6.35 40.93 22.66
C VAL A 328 -7.56 40.01 22.42
N SER A 329 -8.73 40.32 22.99
CA SER A 329 -9.94 39.50 22.77
C SER A 329 -10.42 39.49 21.31
N LYS A 330 -10.36 40.63 20.60
CA LYS A 330 -10.75 40.73 19.18
C LYS A 330 -9.77 39.97 18.29
N GLU A 331 -8.47 40.07 18.55
CA GLU A 331 -7.46 39.31 17.82
C GLU A 331 -7.68 37.81 17.99
N LEU A 332 -7.92 37.33 19.21
CA LEU A 332 -8.24 35.91 19.48
C LEU A 332 -9.47 35.42 18.71
N ILE A 333 -10.54 36.22 18.67
CA ILE A 333 -11.77 35.87 17.93
C ILE A 333 -11.51 35.83 16.41
N ILE A 334 -10.82 36.83 15.86
CA ILE A 334 -10.52 36.90 14.41
C ILE A 334 -9.67 35.69 13.99
N PHE A 335 -8.57 35.43 14.70
CA PHE A 335 -7.73 34.25 14.42
C PHE A 335 -8.50 32.94 14.60
N GLY A 336 -9.37 32.83 15.61
CA GLY A 336 -10.24 31.67 15.80
C GLY A 336 -11.19 31.44 14.62
N VAL A 337 -11.84 32.49 14.12
CA VAL A 337 -12.71 32.42 12.92
C VAL A 337 -11.89 32.03 11.69
N PHE A 338 -10.68 32.55 11.52
CA PHE A 338 -9.79 32.15 10.41
C PHE A 338 -9.40 30.67 10.48
N ILE A 339 -9.08 30.14 11.67
CA ILE A 339 -8.81 28.70 11.86
C ILE A 339 -10.02 27.88 11.44
N VAL A 340 -11.21 28.22 11.93
CA VAL A 340 -12.46 27.51 11.61
C VAL A 340 -12.78 27.58 10.11
N ALA A 341 -12.60 28.75 9.49
CA ALA A 341 -12.83 28.93 8.06
C ALA A 341 -11.83 28.12 7.20
N ILE A 342 -10.55 28.09 7.56
CA ILE A 342 -9.54 27.27 6.87
C ILE A 342 -9.89 25.79 6.99
N VAL A 343 -10.24 25.32 8.19
CA VAL A 343 -10.63 23.92 8.42
C VAL A 343 -11.89 23.55 7.61
N ALA A 344 -12.93 24.39 7.64
CA ALA A 344 -14.17 24.15 6.91
C ALA A 344 -13.97 24.18 5.38
N MET A 345 -13.18 25.13 4.87
CA MET A 345 -12.88 25.24 3.45
C MET A 345 -12.01 24.07 2.97
N SER A 346 -10.99 23.68 3.74
CA SER A 346 -10.19 22.48 3.49
C SER A 346 -11.03 21.21 3.49
N TRP A 347 -11.99 21.08 4.41
CA TRP A 347 -12.92 19.95 4.46
C TRP A 347 -13.75 19.83 3.18
N VAL A 348 -14.39 20.92 2.74
CA VAL A 348 -15.25 20.90 1.53
C VAL A 348 -14.43 20.57 0.28
N ILE A 349 -13.25 21.17 0.12
CA ILE A 349 -12.38 20.95 -1.04
C ILE A 349 -11.83 19.52 -1.06
N LEU A 350 -11.28 19.04 0.06
CA LEU A 350 -10.73 17.68 0.16
C LEU A 350 -11.83 16.63 -0.06
N ARG A 351 -13.01 16.82 0.53
CA ARG A 351 -14.15 15.90 0.36
C ARG A 351 -14.56 15.77 -1.10
N ALA A 352 -14.85 16.89 -1.77
CA ALA A 352 -15.28 16.86 -3.18
C ALA A 352 -14.20 16.28 -4.11
N TRP A 353 -12.92 16.51 -3.80
CA TRP A 353 -11.80 16.02 -4.59
C TRP A 353 -11.56 14.51 -4.42
N ILE A 354 -11.67 13.99 -3.19
CA ILE A 354 -11.55 12.56 -2.87
C ILE A 354 -12.76 11.79 -3.37
N ASP A 355 -13.99 12.26 -3.10
CA ASP A 355 -15.24 11.59 -3.49
C ASP A 355 -15.31 11.35 -5.00
N LYS A 356 -14.81 12.30 -5.80
CA LYS A 356 -14.77 12.16 -7.26
C LYS A 356 -13.83 11.03 -7.72
N GLY A 357 -12.66 10.90 -7.09
CA GLY A 357 -11.71 9.81 -7.38
C GLY A 357 -12.25 8.46 -6.91
N LEU A 358 -12.81 8.41 -5.70
CA LEU A 358 -13.34 7.20 -5.09
C LEU A 358 -14.56 6.65 -5.85
N ASN A 359 -15.51 7.51 -6.25
CA ASN A 359 -16.68 7.09 -7.01
C ASN A 359 -16.31 6.57 -8.41
N ASN A 360 -15.28 7.15 -9.05
CA ASN A 360 -14.78 6.65 -10.32
C ASN A 360 -14.19 5.24 -10.19
N LEU A 361 -13.39 5.00 -9.13
CA LEU A 361 -12.88 3.66 -8.82
C LEU A 361 -14.00 2.66 -8.48
N LYS A 362 -14.96 3.08 -7.64
CA LYS A 362 -16.12 2.26 -7.26
C LYS A 362 -16.94 1.85 -8.48
N ASN A 363 -17.26 2.80 -9.36
CA ASN A 363 -18.02 2.52 -10.57
C ASN A 363 -17.23 1.57 -11.50
N GLY A 364 -15.93 1.79 -11.69
CA GLY A 364 -15.10 0.89 -12.48
C GLY A 364 -15.04 -0.54 -11.90
N LEU A 365 -14.91 -0.69 -10.59
CA LEU A 365 -15.02 -2.00 -9.93
C LEU A 365 -16.40 -2.65 -10.11
N ASN A 366 -17.46 -1.85 -10.10
CA ASN A 366 -18.82 -2.34 -10.30
C ASN A 366 -19.01 -2.88 -11.73
N GLU A 367 -18.46 -2.19 -12.74
CA GLU A 367 -18.44 -2.68 -14.13
C GLU A 367 -17.67 -4.00 -14.24
N ILE A 368 -16.47 -4.10 -13.63
CA ILE A 368 -15.69 -5.35 -13.59
C ILE A 368 -16.49 -6.49 -12.94
N THR A 369 -17.18 -6.22 -11.83
CA THR A 369 -18.00 -7.21 -11.11
C THR A 369 -19.20 -7.67 -11.93
N ASN A 370 -19.75 -6.77 -12.76
CA ASN A 370 -20.81 -7.07 -13.73
C ASN A 370 -20.27 -7.66 -15.04
N HIS A 371 -19.01 -8.13 -15.05
CA HIS A 371 -18.35 -8.74 -16.19
C HIS A 371 -18.16 -7.80 -17.39
N ASN A 372 -18.24 -6.48 -17.17
CA ASN A 372 -18.01 -5.47 -18.20
C ASN A 372 -16.56 -4.94 -18.12
N LEU A 373 -15.73 -5.42 -19.04
CA LEU A 373 -14.31 -5.08 -19.16
C LEU A 373 -14.04 -4.14 -20.35
N THR A 374 -15.10 -3.52 -20.91
CA THR A 374 -14.97 -2.62 -22.07
C THR A 374 -14.49 -1.22 -21.70
N GLN A 375 -14.70 -0.80 -20.46
CA GLN A 375 -14.49 0.59 -20.04
C GLN A 375 -13.18 0.77 -19.29
N GLN A 376 -12.36 1.71 -19.75
CA GLN A 376 -11.19 2.17 -18.99
C GLN A 376 -11.58 3.24 -17.98
N LEU A 377 -11.04 3.13 -16.77
CA LEU A 377 -11.22 4.12 -15.73
C LEU A 377 -10.49 5.41 -16.11
N LYS A 378 -11.20 6.54 -16.00
CA LYS A 378 -10.63 7.88 -16.17
C LYS A 378 -9.69 8.18 -15.00
N GLN A 379 -8.52 8.77 -15.26
CA GLN A 379 -7.56 9.12 -14.22
C GLN A 379 -7.94 10.46 -13.54
N VAL A 380 -8.98 10.42 -12.69
CA VAL A 380 -9.50 11.58 -11.95
C VAL A 380 -9.28 11.46 -10.45
N GLY A 381 -9.09 12.60 -9.77
CA GLY A 381 -8.89 12.68 -8.31
C GLY A 381 -7.42 12.91 -7.89
N PRO A 382 -7.11 12.71 -6.60
CA PRO A 382 -5.75 12.82 -6.07
C PRO A 382 -4.77 11.85 -6.73
N TYR A 383 -3.47 12.10 -6.60
CA TYR A 383 -2.43 11.26 -7.20
C TYR A 383 -2.61 9.77 -6.90
N GLU A 384 -2.84 9.43 -5.63
CA GLU A 384 -3.02 8.06 -5.16
C GLU A 384 -4.22 7.36 -5.83
N MET A 385 -5.33 8.08 -6.05
CA MET A 385 -6.51 7.54 -6.73
C MET A 385 -6.27 7.33 -8.22
N ARG A 386 -5.50 8.22 -8.87
CA ARG A 386 -5.15 8.11 -10.29
C ARG A 386 -4.20 6.94 -10.54
N GLU A 387 -3.23 6.74 -9.66
CA GLU A 387 -2.34 5.59 -9.71
C GLU A 387 -3.12 4.27 -9.57
N LEU A 388 -4.06 4.20 -8.62
CA LEU A 388 -5.00 3.08 -8.48
C LEU A 388 -5.81 2.84 -9.75
N ALA A 389 -6.33 3.89 -10.40
CA ALA A 389 -7.06 3.77 -11.66
C ALA A 389 -6.20 3.20 -12.79
N VAL A 390 -4.92 3.61 -12.89
CA VAL A 390 -3.96 3.05 -13.85
C VAL A 390 -3.71 1.56 -13.58
N LYS A 391 -3.46 1.19 -12.32
CA LYS A 391 -3.26 -0.22 -11.94
C LYS A 391 -4.50 -1.06 -12.22
N LEU A 392 -5.69 -0.53 -11.97
CA LEU A 392 -6.94 -1.24 -12.28
C LEU A 392 -7.15 -1.40 -13.79
N ASN A 393 -6.81 -0.40 -14.60
CA ASN A 393 -6.82 -0.54 -16.07
C ASN A 393 -5.84 -1.63 -16.55
N GLN A 394 -4.65 -1.74 -15.94
CA GLN A 394 -3.72 -2.84 -16.26
C GLN A 394 -4.32 -4.22 -15.95
N VAL A 395 -5.10 -4.34 -14.87
CA VAL A 395 -5.85 -5.56 -14.54
C VAL A 395 -6.94 -5.83 -15.58
N ILE A 396 -7.69 -4.81 -16.00
CA ILE A 396 -8.72 -4.94 -17.05
C ILE A 396 -8.08 -5.43 -18.35
N ASP A 397 -7.00 -4.80 -18.81
CA ASP A 397 -6.30 -5.17 -20.05
C ASP A 397 -5.74 -6.60 -19.98
N SER A 398 -5.10 -6.97 -18.87
CA SER A 398 -4.57 -8.33 -18.66
C SER A 398 -5.67 -9.38 -18.59
N THR A 399 -6.82 -9.05 -18.01
CA THR A 399 -7.98 -9.95 -17.93
C THR A 399 -8.62 -10.12 -19.32
N ASN A 400 -8.77 -9.04 -20.09
CA ASN A 400 -9.24 -9.09 -21.49
C ASN A 400 -8.33 -9.99 -22.35
N GLN A 401 -7.01 -9.83 -22.25
CA GLN A 401 -6.05 -10.69 -22.95
C GLN A 401 -6.17 -12.17 -22.55
N SER A 402 -6.33 -12.43 -21.25
CA SER A 402 -6.50 -13.78 -20.72
C SER A 402 -7.79 -14.43 -21.24
N ILE A 403 -8.92 -13.72 -21.19
CA ILE A 403 -10.21 -14.19 -21.72
C ILE A 403 -10.10 -14.48 -23.22
N SER A 404 -9.53 -13.57 -24.01
CA SER A 404 -9.34 -13.79 -25.45
C SER A 404 -8.45 -15.01 -25.75
N MET A 405 -7.39 -15.21 -24.97
CA MET A 405 -6.52 -16.38 -25.11
C MET A 405 -7.27 -17.68 -24.77
N VAL A 406 -8.05 -17.71 -23.69
CA VAL A 406 -8.85 -18.88 -23.32
C VAL A 406 -9.93 -19.17 -24.37
N THR A 407 -10.64 -18.15 -24.87
CA THR A 407 -11.63 -18.32 -25.95
C THR A 407 -11.01 -18.96 -27.19
N ARG A 408 -9.84 -18.48 -27.62
CA ARG A 408 -9.11 -19.07 -28.76
C ARG A 408 -8.67 -20.51 -28.48
N ASN A 409 -8.26 -20.80 -27.24
CA ASN A 409 -7.90 -22.16 -26.83
C ASN A 409 -9.11 -23.10 -26.83
N CYS A 410 -10.28 -22.65 -26.38
CA CYS A 410 -11.53 -23.43 -26.48
C CYS A 410 -11.86 -23.77 -27.93
N GLU A 411 -11.73 -22.81 -28.86
CA GLU A 411 -11.99 -23.04 -30.28
C GLU A 411 -10.99 -24.03 -30.90
N MET A 412 -9.70 -23.93 -30.56
CA MET A 412 -8.71 -24.94 -30.95
C MET A 412 -9.00 -26.31 -30.34
N LEU A 413 -9.44 -26.39 -29.08
CA LEU A 413 -9.80 -27.66 -28.44
C LEU A 413 -10.98 -28.32 -29.15
N TYR A 414 -12.02 -27.54 -29.47
CA TYR A 414 -13.18 -28.03 -30.22
C TYR A 414 -12.78 -28.59 -31.59
N GLN A 415 -11.99 -27.84 -32.37
CA GLN A 415 -11.47 -28.30 -33.67
C GLN A 415 -10.60 -29.56 -33.53
N THR A 416 -9.74 -29.61 -32.52
CA THR A 416 -8.86 -30.77 -32.27
C THR A 416 -9.66 -32.00 -31.88
N ALA A 417 -10.72 -31.84 -31.10
CA ALA A 417 -11.64 -32.90 -30.75
C ALA A 417 -12.39 -33.44 -31.98
N GLU A 418 -12.89 -32.57 -32.86
CA GLU A 418 -13.54 -32.97 -34.11
C GLU A 418 -12.59 -33.75 -35.03
N ILE A 419 -11.35 -33.25 -35.19
CA ILE A 419 -10.30 -33.95 -35.96
C ILE A 419 -9.98 -35.32 -35.33
N SER A 420 -9.92 -35.40 -33.99
CA SER A 420 -9.62 -36.66 -33.28
C SER A 420 -10.76 -37.67 -33.40
N HIS A 421 -12.01 -37.21 -33.32
CA HIS A 421 -13.20 -38.03 -33.54
C HIS A 421 -13.21 -38.64 -34.94
N ASP A 422 -13.06 -37.81 -35.97
CA ASP A 422 -13.06 -38.25 -37.36
C ASP A 422 -11.85 -39.16 -37.67
N ALA A 423 -10.66 -38.87 -37.09
CA ALA A 423 -9.51 -39.76 -37.19
C ALA A 423 -9.79 -41.14 -36.55
N ALA A 424 -10.42 -41.16 -35.37
CA ALA A 424 -10.80 -42.41 -34.71
C ALA A 424 -11.80 -43.22 -35.56
N GLU A 425 -12.79 -42.56 -36.14
CA GLU A 425 -13.81 -43.19 -36.98
C GLU A 425 -13.20 -43.78 -38.26
N ARG A 426 -12.30 -43.03 -38.92
CA ARG A 426 -11.55 -43.52 -40.09
C ARG A 426 -10.67 -44.73 -39.73
N SER A 427 -9.97 -44.68 -38.60
CA SER A 427 -9.18 -45.81 -38.09
C SER A 427 -10.06 -47.04 -37.81
N ASN A 428 -11.25 -46.85 -37.25
CA ASN A 428 -12.18 -47.95 -36.98
C ASN A 428 -12.66 -48.61 -38.29
N ARG A 429 -13.00 -47.81 -39.32
CA ARG A 429 -13.32 -48.34 -40.65
C ARG A 429 -12.15 -49.10 -41.28
N SER A 430 -10.92 -48.62 -41.11
CA SER A 430 -9.72 -49.32 -41.60
C SER A 430 -9.50 -50.65 -40.88
N LEU A 431 -9.78 -50.69 -39.58
CA LEU A 431 -9.63 -51.88 -38.75
C LEU A 431 -10.66 -52.96 -39.12
N ASN A 432 -11.89 -52.57 -39.45
CA ASN A 432 -12.89 -53.50 -40.00
C ASN A 432 -12.42 -54.13 -41.31
N LYS A 433 -11.88 -53.34 -42.25
CA LYS A 433 -11.30 -53.87 -43.50
C LYS A 433 -10.12 -54.80 -43.25
N GLN A 434 -9.29 -54.51 -42.25
CA GLN A 434 -8.19 -55.37 -41.86
C GLN A 434 -8.72 -56.72 -41.32
N ASN A 435 -9.76 -56.72 -40.49
CA ASN A 435 -10.37 -57.96 -39.99
C ASN A 435 -11.01 -58.81 -41.11
N GLU A 436 -11.66 -58.18 -42.08
CA GLU A 436 -12.16 -58.87 -43.29
C GLU A 436 -11.00 -59.52 -44.06
N ALA A 437 -9.90 -58.79 -44.26
CA ALA A 437 -8.71 -59.31 -44.92
C ALA A 437 -8.08 -60.49 -44.14
N LEU A 438 -7.98 -60.40 -42.81
CA LEU A 438 -7.49 -61.50 -41.97
C LEU A 438 -8.36 -62.75 -42.10
N THR A 439 -9.68 -62.59 -42.14
CA THR A 439 -10.62 -63.72 -42.33
C THR A 439 -10.38 -64.44 -43.67
N CYS A 440 -10.10 -63.66 -44.72
CA CYS A 440 -9.71 -64.21 -46.02
C CYS A 440 -8.38 -64.99 -45.92
N ILE A 441 -7.37 -64.43 -45.26
CA ILE A 441 -6.07 -65.10 -45.07
C ILE A 441 -6.23 -66.39 -44.27
N VAL A 442 -7.06 -66.43 -43.22
CA VAL A 442 -7.35 -67.68 -42.48
C VAL A 442 -7.87 -68.77 -43.42
N THR A 443 -8.77 -68.41 -44.33
CA THR A 443 -9.31 -69.35 -45.32
C THR A 443 -8.21 -69.85 -46.25
N THR A 444 -7.37 -68.95 -46.78
CA THR A 444 -6.24 -69.31 -47.64
C THR A 444 -5.19 -70.18 -46.92
N VAL A 445 -4.92 -69.92 -45.65
CA VAL A 445 -4.02 -70.73 -44.81
C VAL A 445 -4.60 -72.14 -44.62
N SER A 446 -5.90 -72.26 -44.38
CA SER A 446 -6.55 -73.57 -44.27
C SER A 446 -6.51 -74.36 -45.59
N GLU A 447 -6.67 -73.69 -46.74
CA GLU A 447 -6.49 -74.30 -48.07
C GLU A 447 -5.03 -74.72 -48.32
N LEU A 448 -4.06 -73.93 -47.85
CA LEU A 448 -2.64 -74.27 -47.90
C LEU A 448 -2.31 -75.49 -47.04
N GLU A 449 -2.84 -75.57 -45.81
CA GLU A 449 -2.66 -76.74 -44.93
C GLU A 449 -3.19 -78.02 -45.62
N ALA A 450 -4.36 -77.95 -46.25
CA ALA A 450 -4.91 -79.08 -47.01
C ALA A 450 -4.02 -79.48 -48.19
N SER A 451 -3.48 -78.49 -48.92
CA SER A 451 -2.56 -78.72 -50.04
C SER A 451 -1.23 -79.33 -49.60
N ILE A 452 -0.66 -78.89 -48.47
CA ILE A 452 0.56 -79.45 -47.87
C ILE A 452 0.33 -80.92 -47.51
N GLN A 453 -0.81 -81.26 -46.91
CA GLN A 453 -1.17 -82.64 -46.56
C GLN A 453 -1.32 -83.54 -47.80
N GLU A 454 -1.90 -83.00 -48.88
CA GLU A 454 -2.01 -83.69 -50.16
C GLU A 454 -0.62 -83.94 -50.77
N ILE A 455 0.25 -82.94 -50.79
CA ILE A 455 1.65 -83.08 -51.26
C ILE A 455 2.38 -84.13 -50.44
N ALA A 456 2.25 -84.14 -49.11
CA ALA A 456 2.87 -85.16 -48.26
C ALA A 456 2.41 -86.58 -48.64
N THR A 457 1.12 -86.75 -48.89
CA THR A 457 0.52 -88.03 -49.30
C THR A 457 1.08 -88.48 -50.66
N VAL A 458 1.04 -87.60 -51.66
CA VAL A 458 1.54 -87.89 -53.02
C VAL A 458 3.05 -88.17 -53.02
N THR A 459 3.81 -87.49 -52.16
CA THR A 459 5.26 -87.68 -52.01
C THR A 459 5.56 -89.06 -51.42
N ASN A 460 4.80 -89.49 -50.42
CA ASN A 460 4.93 -90.82 -49.82
C ASN A 460 4.54 -91.94 -50.81
N ASP A 461 3.47 -91.75 -51.59
CA ASP A 461 3.08 -92.69 -52.63
C ASP A 461 4.16 -92.78 -53.73
N SER A 462 4.71 -91.64 -54.15
CA SER A 462 5.82 -91.59 -55.12
C SER A 462 7.07 -92.30 -54.61
N TYR A 463 7.35 -92.25 -53.29
CA TYR A 463 8.44 -93.00 -52.69
C TYR A 463 8.21 -94.52 -52.81
N SER A 464 7.01 -94.98 -52.47
CA SER A 464 6.60 -96.39 -52.57
C SER A 464 6.65 -96.92 -54.01
N ASP A 465 6.15 -96.14 -54.96
CA ASP A 465 6.22 -96.48 -56.39
C ASP A 465 7.67 -96.58 -56.88
N SER A 466 8.53 -95.64 -56.47
CA SER A 466 9.96 -95.68 -56.79
C SER A 466 10.62 -96.94 -56.22
N GLN A 467 10.32 -97.32 -54.98
CA GLN A 467 10.85 -98.54 -54.37
C GLN A 467 10.38 -99.79 -55.12
N THR A 468 9.13 -99.82 -55.56
CA THR A 468 8.56 -100.92 -56.36
C THR A 468 9.25 -101.02 -57.73
N ALA A 469 9.41 -99.90 -58.43
CA ALA A 469 10.10 -99.83 -59.72
C ALA A 469 11.57 -100.28 -59.61
N SER A 470 12.26 -99.88 -58.54
CA SER A 470 13.62 -100.33 -58.22
C SER A 470 13.69 -101.86 -58.08
N GLY A 471 12.75 -102.45 -57.34
CA GLY A 471 12.64 -103.91 -57.18
C GLY A 471 12.33 -104.64 -58.49
N GLN A 472 11.46 -104.08 -59.35
CA GLN A 472 11.15 -104.62 -60.67
C GLN A 472 12.36 -104.57 -61.60
N ALA A 473 13.11 -103.45 -61.64
CA ALA A 473 14.33 -103.33 -62.44
C ALA A 473 15.39 -104.35 -62.01
N THR A 474 15.63 -104.52 -60.70
CA THR A 474 16.53 -105.55 -60.16
C THR A 474 16.07 -106.96 -60.55
N THR A 475 14.77 -107.22 -60.57
CA THR A 475 14.21 -108.49 -61.03
C THR A 475 14.43 -108.69 -62.53
N GLY A 476 14.27 -107.64 -63.33
CA GLY A 476 14.57 -107.62 -64.77
C GLY A 476 16.01 -108.03 -65.07
N VAL A 477 16.98 -107.44 -64.37
CA VAL A 477 18.41 -107.81 -64.49
C VAL A 477 18.63 -109.31 -64.21
N LYS A 478 18.01 -109.87 -63.16
CA LYS A 478 18.11 -111.30 -62.84
C LYS A 478 17.55 -112.20 -63.95
N VAL A 479 16.44 -111.80 -64.57
CA VAL A 479 15.83 -112.56 -65.68
C VAL A 479 16.74 -112.56 -66.91
N VAL A 480 17.33 -111.41 -67.24
CA VAL A 480 18.26 -111.26 -68.36
C VAL A 480 19.54 -112.08 -68.13
N ASP A 481 20.11 -112.04 -66.92
CA ASP A 481 21.28 -112.86 -66.58
C ASP A 481 20.97 -114.37 -66.69
N LYS A 482 19.77 -114.80 -66.32
CA LYS A 482 19.30 -116.17 -66.52
C LYS A 482 19.14 -116.52 -68.00
N ASN A 483 18.65 -115.59 -68.83
CA ASN A 483 18.56 -115.79 -70.28
C ASN A 483 19.95 -115.96 -70.90
N ARG A 484 20.91 -115.13 -70.49
CA ARG A 484 22.32 -115.23 -70.92
C ARG A 484 22.94 -116.59 -70.59
N GLN A 485 22.66 -117.12 -69.39
CA GLN A 485 23.09 -118.47 -69.01
C GLN A 485 22.49 -119.54 -69.94
N ARG A 486 21.20 -119.43 -70.28
CA ARG A 486 20.54 -120.36 -71.22
C ARG A 486 21.12 -120.29 -72.62
N LEU A 487 21.39 -119.08 -73.14
CA LEU A 487 22.04 -118.89 -74.44
C LEU A 487 23.46 -119.48 -74.46
N LYS A 488 24.21 -119.35 -73.36
CA LYS A 488 25.53 -120.00 -73.24
C LYS A 488 25.45 -121.53 -73.23
N SER A 489 24.40 -122.11 -72.63
CA SER A 489 24.15 -123.56 -72.73
C SER A 489 23.74 -123.97 -74.14
N LEU A 490 22.98 -123.12 -74.85
CA LEU A 490 22.62 -123.35 -76.25
C LEU A 490 23.86 -123.36 -77.16
N GLU A 491 24.82 -122.46 -76.92
CA GLU A 491 26.11 -122.43 -77.62
C GLU A 491 26.84 -123.78 -77.53
N GLN A 492 26.90 -124.35 -76.32
CA GLN A 492 27.52 -125.66 -76.09
C GLN A 492 26.78 -126.78 -76.84
N SER A 493 25.46 -126.73 -76.90
CA SER A 493 24.66 -127.69 -77.65
C SER A 493 24.91 -127.59 -79.16
N LEU A 494 24.98 -126.37 -79.70
CA LEU A 494 25.28 -126.13 -81.12
C LEU A 494 26.69 -126.58 -81.48
N ASP A 495 27.70 -126.34 -80.62
CA ASP A 495 29.07 -126.81 -80.83
C ASP A 495 29.13 -128.36 -80.86
N SER A 496 28.38 -129.03 -79.98
CA SER A 496 28.26 -130.48 -80.02
C SER A 496 27.57 -130.97 -81.29
N SER A 497 26.54 -130.28 -81.78
CA SER A 497 25.84 -130.61 -83.03
C SER A 497 26.74 -130.42 -84.25
N ASP A 498 27.54 -129.35 -84.31
CA ASP A 498 28.49 -129.13 -85.42
C ASP A 498 29.54 -130.25 -85.46
N ARG A 499 30.10 -130.64 -84.30
CA ARG A 499 31.04 -131.79 -84.23
C ARG A 499 30.42 -133.09 -84.70
N ALA A 500 29.18 -133.37 -84.31
CA ALA A 500 28.46 -134.56 -84.76
C ALA A 500 28.22 -134.56 -86.28
N MET A 501 27.93 -133.40 -86.87
CA MET A 501 27.81 -133.24 -88.32
C MET A 501 29.14 -133.43 -89.05
N GLN A 502 30.24 -132.91 -88.50
CA GLN A 502 31.59 -133.16 -89.03
C GLN A 502 31.95 -134.65 -88.99
N GLU A 503 31.60 -135.36 -87.90
CA GLU A 503 31.82 -136.81 -87.81
C GLU A 503 30.96 -137.59 -88.82
N LEU A 504 29.71 -137.18 -89.02
CA LEU A 504 28.82 -137.77 -90.02
C LEU A 504 29.39 -137.60 -91.43
N ASP A 505 29.82 -136.39 -91.80
CA ASP A 505 30.44 -136.09 -93.09
C ASP A 505 31.67 -136.97 -93.37
N MET A 506 32.55 -137.13 -92.37
CA MET A 506 33.69 -138.06 -92.45
C MET A 506 33.26 -139.51 -92.64
N LYS A 507 32.23 -139.98 -91.92
CA LYS A 507 31.74 -141.37 -92.03
C LYS A 507 31.10 -141.63 -93.39
N VAL A 508 30.27 -140.70 -93.88
CA VAL A 508 29.62 -140.80 -95.20
C VAL A 508 30.68 -140.83 -96.31
N THR A 509 31.71 -139.97 -96.23
CA THR A 509 32.84 -139.97 -97.18
C THR A 509 33.59 -141.31 -97.19
N LYS A 510 33.84 -141.92 -96.02
CA LYS A 510 34.46 -143.25 -95.92
C LYS A 510 33.59 -144.34 -96.53
N ILE A 511 32.29 -144.30 -96.29
CA ILE A 511 31.33 -145.27 -96.87
C ILE A 511 31.30 -145.10 -98.39
N GLN A 512 31.28 -143.87 -98.90
CA GLN A 512 31.32 -143.60 -100.33
C GLN A 512 32.56 -144.22 -101.00
N ALA A 513 33.74 -144.08 -100.39
CA ALA A 513 34.96 -144.73 -100.87
C ALA A 513 34.87 -146.28 -100.86
N MET A 514 34.24 -146.87 -99.85
CA MET A 514 33.99 -148.33 -99.81
C MET A 514 33.02 -148.77 -100.91
N VAL A 515 31.95 -148.00 -101.13
CA VAL A 515 30.94 -148.28 -102.18
C VAL A 515 31.59 -148.18 -103.57
N ASP A 516 32.48 -147.22 -103.78
CA ASP A 516 33.27 -147.10 -105.01
C ASP A 516 34.20 -148.30 -105.22
N LEU A 517 34.86 -148.77 -104.17
CA LEU A 517 35.66 -150.01 -104.22
C LEU A 517 34.81 -151.23 -104.56
N ILE A 518 33.65 -151.41 -103.91
CA ILE A 518 32.73 -152.53 -104.20
C ILE A 518 32.22 -152.45 -105.64
N SER A 519 31.88 -151.25 -106.11
CA SER A 519 31.48 -151.04 -107.50
C SER A 519 32.59 -151.45 -108.46
N GLY A 520 33.85 -151.11 -108.16
CA GLY A 520 35.02 -151.53 -108.93
C GLY A 520 35.26 -153.04 -108.90
N ILE A 521 35.08 -153.70 -107.75
CA ILE A 521 35.15 -155.17 -107.64
C ILE A 521 34.04 -155.82 -108.45
N ALA A 522 32.81 -155.32 -108.36
CA ALA A 522 31.68 -155.83 -109.11
C ALA A 522 31.91 -155.70 -110.63
N GLU A 523 32.45 -154.57 -111.09
CA GLU A 523 32.81 -154.37 -112.49
C GLU A 523 33.93 -155.32 -112.96
N SER A 524 34.98 -155.50 -112.14
CA SER A 524 36.05 -156.47 -112.39
C SER A 524 35.52 -157.92 -112.41
N THR A 525 34.60 -158.25 -111.50
CA THR A 525 33.97 -159.57 -111.42
C THR A 525 33.06 -159.82 -112.61
N ASN A 526 32.32 -158.81 -113.06
CA ASN A 526 31.50 -158.87 -114.27
C ASN A 526 32.35 -159.13 -115.52
N LEU A 527 33.53 -158.51 -115.61
CA LEU A 527 34.51 -158.75 -116.68
C LEU A 527 35.13 -160.16 -116.60
N LEU A 528 35.51 -160.62 -115.41
CA LEU A 528 36.02 -161.97 -115.18
C LEU A 528 34.98 -163.04 -115.53
N ALA A 529 33.74 -162.84 -115.11
CA ALA A 529 32.61 -163.72 -115.40
C ALA A 529 32.29 -163.75 -116.90
N LEU A 530 32.35 -162.60 -117.58
CA LEU A 530 32.23 -162.54 -119.03
C LEU A 530 33.33 -163.34 -119.73
N ASN A 531 34.59 -163.20 -119.31
CA ASN A 531 35.69 -164.00 -119.86
C ASN A 531 35.51 -165.50 -119.60
N ALA A 532 35.02 -165.88 -118.42
CA ALA A 532 34.73 -167.26 -118.08
C ALA A 532 33.55 -167.83 -118.89
N ALA A 533 32.49 -167.05 -119.12
CA ALA A 533 31.35 -167.46 -119.95
C ALA A 533 31.78 -167.67 -121.41
N ILE A 534 32.65 -166.79 -121.94
CA ILE A 534 33.25 -166.92 -123.27
C ILE A 534 34.06 -168.23 -123.37
N GLU A 535 34.91 -168.53 -122.39
CA GLU A 535 35.75 -169.74 -122.44
C GLU A 535 34.94 -171.03 -122.17
N ALA A 536 33.90 -170.97 -121.35
CA ALA A 536 32.97 -172.08 -121.13
C ALA A 536 32.16 -172.41 -122.40
N ALA A 537 31.72 -171.40 -123.16
CA ALA A 537 31.11 -171.60 -124.48
C ALA A 537 32.09 -172.25 -125.47
N ARG A 538 33.39 -171.95 -125.35
CA ARG A 538 34.46 -172.50 -126.19
C ARG A 538 34.74 -173.99 -125.91
N ALA A 539 34.56 -174.45 -124.68
CA ALA A 539 34.73 -175.85 -124.28
C ALA A 539 33.56 -176.77 -124.71
N GLY A 540 32.50 -176.22 -125.33
CA GLY A 540 31.37 -177.00 -125.85
C GLY A 540 30.56 -177.72 -124.77
N GLU A 541 30.09 -178.95 -125.05
CA GLU A 541 29.21 -179.71 -124.12
C GLU A 541 29.83 -179.96 -122.73
N GLN A 542 31.16 -180.05 -122.61
CA GLN A 542 31.85 -180.21 -121.31
C GLN A 542 31.84 -178.92 -120.47
N GLY A 543 31.67 -177.75 -121.09
CA GLY A 543 31.69 -176.43 -120.44
C GLY A 543 30.32 -175.91 -120.02
N ARG A 544 29.24 -176.63 -120.33
CA ARG A 544 27.85 -176.15 -120.14
C ARG A 544 27.51 -175.81 -118.69
N GLY A 545 28.00 -176.59 -117.73
CA GLY A 545 27.85 -176.29 -116.30
C GLY A 545 28.61 -175.02 -115.88
N PHE A 546 29.80 -174.79 -116.44
CA PHE A 546 30.59 -173.58 -116.18
C PHE A 546 29.97 -172.32 -116.80
N ALA A 547 29.36 -172.42 -117.99
CA ALA A 547 28.70 -171.29 -118.64
C ALA A 547 27.53 -170.76 -117.80
N VAL A 548 26.71 -171.67 -117.25
CA VAL A 548 25.60 -171.30 -116.34
C VAL A 548 26.11 -170.59 -115.10
N VAL A 549 27.19 -171.10 -114.48
CA VAL A 549 27.80 -170.46 -113.31
C VAL A 549 28.37 -169.07 -113.66
N ALA A 550 29.01 -168.93 -114.83
CA ALA A 550 29.58 -167.67 -115.28
C ALA A 550 28.50 -166.60 -115.57
N ASP A 551 27.39 -166.98 -116.20
CA ASP A 551 26.25 -166.07 -116.41
C ASP A 551 25.58 -165.68 -115.09
N GLU A 552 25.47 -166.61 -114.13
CA GLU A 552 24.95 -166.31 -112.79
C GLU A 552 25.87 -165.34 -112.04
N VAL A 553 27.20 -165.53 -112.11
CA VAL A 553 28.19 -164.61 -111.52
C VAL A 553 28.12 -163.24 -112.18
N ARG A 554 27.93 -163.17 -113.50
CA ARG A 554 27.78 -161.92 -114.25
C ARG A 554 26.49 -161.18 -113.85
N ALA A 555 25.38 -161.91 -113.70
CA ALA A 555 24.11 -161.35 -113.21
C ALA A 555 24.25 -160.82 -111.78
N LEU A 556 24.93 -161.55 -110.88
CA LEU A 556 25.24 -161.08 -109.52
C LEU A 556 26.12 -159.83 -109.54
N ALA A 557 27.15 -159.78 -110.39
CA ALA A 557 28.07 -158.65 -110.49
C ALA A 557 27.37 -157.39 -111.03
N SER A 558 26.52 -157.52 -112.06
CA SER A 558 25.68 -156.42 -112.55
C SER A 558 24.65 -155.96 -111.50
N GLY A 559 24.02 -156.90 -110.80
CA GLY A 559 23.13 -156.61 -109.66
C GLY A 559 23.85 -155.85 -108.54
N THR A 560 25.08 -156.24 -108.23
CA THR A 560 25.93 -155.58 -107.22
C THR A 560 26.28 -154.15 -107.64
N SER A 561 26.68 -153.93 -108.90
CA SER A 561 26.97 -152.59 -109.43
C SER A 561 25.74 -151.66 -109.43
N LYS A 562 24.54 -152.20 -109.72
CA LYS A 562 23.30 -151.44 -109.63
C LYS A 562 22.97 -151.04 -108.19
N GLN A 563 23.20 -151.94 -107.22
CA GLN A 563 22.98 -151.62 -105.80
C GLN A 563 24.01 -150.60 -105.27
N THR A 564 25.29 -150.70 -105.66
CA THR A 564 26.29 -149.68 -105.28
C THR A 564 25.96 -148.31 -105.88
N SER A 565 25.41 -148.26 -107.10
CA SER A 565 24.93 -147.00 -107.69
C SER A 565 23.77 -146.39 -106.89
N ASN A 566 22.78 -147.18 -106.47
CA ASN A 566 21.70 -146.71 -105.60
C ASN A 566 22.22 -146.22 -104.24
N ILE A 567 23.18 -146.93 -103.63
CA ILE A 567 23.82 -146.50 -102.39
C ILE A 567 24.56 -145.18 -102.60
N ARG A 568 25.25 -144.99 -103.74
CA ARG A 568 25.93 -143.73 -104.06
C ARG A 568 24.96 -142.55 -104.12
N VAL A 569 23.79 -142.71 -104.74
CA VAL A 569 22.73 -141.68 -104.73
C VAL A 569 22.31 -141.34 -103.30
N MET A 570 22.03 -142.36 -102.48
CA MET A 570 21.64 -142.17 -101.08
C MET A 570 22.73 -141.50 -100.23
N MET A 571 24.01 -141.79 -100.50
CA MET A 571 25.13 -141.12 -99.84
C MET A 571 25.22 -139.65 -100.24
N ASN A 572 25.04 -139.31 -101.53
CA ASN A 572 24.99 -137.91 -101.97
C ASN A 572 23.83 -137.14 -101.32
N ASP A 573 22.66 -137.76 -101.18
CA ASP A 573 21.53 -137.17 -100.48
C ASP A 573 21.83 -136.94 -98.98
N LEU A 574 22.53 -137.89 -98.33
CA LEU A 574 23.01 -137.73 -96.94
C LEU A 574 24.02 -136.59 -96.79
N VAL A 575 24.98 -136.45 -97.73
CA VAL A 575 25.94 -135.33 -97.74
C VAL A 575 25.18 -134.00 -97.86
N ASN A 576 24.24 -133.91 -98.81
CA ASN A 576 23.43 -132.70 -99.00
C ASN A 576 22.62 -132.36 -97.75
N ALA A 577 21.97 -133.35 -97.12
CA ALA A 577 21.19 -133.16 -95.89
C ALA A 577 22.08 -132.73 -94.70
N ALA A 578 23.28 -133.29 -94.58
CA ALA A 578 24.26 -132.89 -93.57
C ALA A 578 24.74 -131.45 -93.79
N GLN A 579 25.00 -131.04 -95.04
CA GLN A 579 25.41 -129.69 -95.38
C GLN A 579 24.31 -128.65 -95.08
N VAL A 580 23.05 -128.95 -95.41
CA VAL A 580 21.91 -128.09 -95.04
C VAL A 580 21.78 -127.97 -93.51
N SER A 581 21.91 -129.08 -92.79
CA SER A 581 21.87 -129.09 -91.32
C SER A 581 23.00 -128.25 -90.70
N ARG A 582 24.20 -128.32 -91.27
CA ARG A 582 25.35 -127.51 -90.85
C ARG A 582 25.14 -126.02 -91.10
N SER A 583 24.55 -125.64 -92.24
CA SER A 583 24.16 -124.25 -92.52
C SER A 583 23.18 -123.74 -91.46
N ALA A 584 22.12 -124.52 -91.15
CA ALA A 584 21.15 -124.15 -90.13
C ALA A 584 21.76 -124.00 -88.72
N ILE A 585 22.74 -124.83 -88.36
CA ILE A 585 23.51 -124.70 -87.11
C ILE A 585 24.34 -123.40 -87.11
N SER A 586 24.97 -123.05 -88.24
CA SER A 586 25.71 -121.79 -88.38
C SER A 586 24.80 -120.57 -88.24
N ASP A 587 23.65 -120.57 -88.91
CA ASP A 587 22.68 -119.48 -88.84
C ASP A 587 22.13 -119.32 -87.41
N SER A 588 21.80 -120.44 -86.76
CA SER A 588 21.37 -120.45 -85.34
C SER A 588 22.42 -119.87 -84.40
N ARG A 589 23.71 -120.03 -84.73
CA ARG A 589 24.81 -119.46 -83.94
C ARG A 589 24.90 -117.94 -84.12
N VAL A 590 24.68 -117.42 -85.32
CA VAL A 590 24.63 -115.98 -85.58
C VAL A 590 23.48 -115.34 -84.79
N GLU A 591 22.28 -115.89 -84.90
CA GLU A 591 21.08 -115.43 -84.15
C GLU A 591 21.30 -115.46 -82.63
N MET A 592 21.97 -116.48 -82.12
CA MET A 592 22.30 -116.58 -80.69
C MET A 592 23.27 -115.48 -80.24
N VAL A 593 24.26 -115.11 -81.06
CA VAL A 593 25.19 -113.99 -80.77
C VAL A 593 24.43 -112.66 -80.75
N GLU A 594 23.53 -112.43 -81.70
CA GLU A 594 22.67 -111.25 -81.71
C GLU A 594 21.74 -111.19 -80.48
N ALA A 595 21.18 -112.33 -80.07
CA ALA A 595 20.38 -112.43 -78.85
C ALA A 595 21.20 -112.16 -77.56
N LEU A 596 22.49 -112.51 -77.54
CA LEU A 596 23.41 -112.17 -76.45
C LEU A 596 23.69 -110.67 -76.39
N ILE A 597 23.96 -110.03 -77.54
CA ILE A 597 24.15 -108.57 -77.64
C ILE A 597 22.89 -107.84 -77.17
N SER A 598 21.72 -108.23 -77.68
CA SER A 598 20.42 -107.66 -77.28
C SER A 598 20.15 -107.83 -75.79
N SER A 599 20.54 -108.98 -75.21
CA SER A 599 20.41 -109.21 -73.76
C SER A 599 21.28 -108.24 -72.95
N ASP A 600 22.48 -107.89 -73.43
CA ASP A 600 23.38 -106.95 -72.75
C ASP A 600 22.86 -105.51 -72.81
N GLU A 601 22.29 -105.12 -73.96
CA GLU A 601 21.60 -103.82 -74.11
C GLU A 601 20.40 -103.69 -73.15
N VAL A 602 19.58 -104.74 -73.04
CA VAL A 602 18.45 -104.77 -72.09
C VAL A 602 18.94 -104.70 -70.64
N LYS A 603 20.05 -105.38 -70.31
CA LYS A 603 20.65 -105.30 -68.97
C LYS A 603 21.13 -103.88 -68.64
N THR A 604 21.80 -103.23 -69.58
CA THR A 604 22.26 -101.84 -69.44
C THR A 604 21.07 -100.90 -69.24
N THR A 605 20.01 -101.07 -70.04
CA THR A 605 18.76 -100.30 -69.92
C THR A 605 18.13 -100.44 -68.52
N PHE A 606 18.08 -101.66 -67.96
CA PHE A 606 17.61 -101.84 -66.58
C PHE A 606 18.51 -101.16 -65.54
N GLY A 607 19.83 -101.10 -65.78
CA GLY A 607 20.77 -100.34 -64.96
C GLY A 607 20.47 -98.84 -64.97
N ASP A 608 20.23 -98.27 -66.15
CA ASP A 608 19.88 -96.85 -66.30
C ASP A 608 18.53 -96.51 -65.64
N ILE A 609 17.55 -97.42 -65.74
CA ILE A 609 16.27 -97.31 -65.02
C ILE A 609 16.51 -97.28 -63.51
N GLN A 610 17.34 -98.18 -62.97
CA GLN A 610 17.65 -98.22 -61.54
C GLN A 610 18.32 -96.92 -61.06
N GLN A 611 19.25 -96.35 -61.84
CA GLN A 611 19.85 -95.07 -61.52
C GLN A 611 18.82 -93.93 -61.54
N SER A 612 17.95 -93.90 -62.55
CA SER A 612 16.89 -92.90 -62.67
C SER A 612 15.91 -92.97 -61.50
N VAL A 613 15.52 -94.17 -61.08
CA VAL A 613 14.67 -94.40 -59.91
C VAL A 613 15.34 -93.93 -58.62
N ASN A 614 16.64 -94.17 -58.43
CA ASN A 614 17.37 -93.65 -57.26
C ASN A 614 17.38 -92.11 -57.22
N HIS A 615 17.52 -91.45 -58.37
CA HIS A 615 17.41 -89.99 -58.44
C HIS A 615 16.00 -89.50 -58.09
N ILE A 616 14.95 -90.23 -58.48
CA ILE A 616 13.57 -89.93 -58.08
C ILE A 616 13.43 -90.04 -56.56
N SER A 617 13.88 -91.14 -55.94
CA SER A 617 13.82 -91.32 -54.49
C SER A 617 14.53 -90.20 -53.72
N GLN A 618 15.70 -89.74 -54.19
CA GLN A 618 16.40 -88.60 -53.58
C GLN A 618 15.61 -87.29 -53.67
N ARG A 619 14.94 -87.03 -54.80
CA ARG A 619 14.09 -85.84 -54.97
C ARG A 619 12.85 -85.91 -54.07
N VAL A 620 12.27 -87.10 -53.90
CA VAL A 620 11.13 -87.33 -53.00
C VAL A 620 11.51 -87.03 -51.54
N GLU A 621 12.71 -87.40 -51.11
CA GLU A 621 13.23 -87.04 -49.78
C GLU A 621 13.38 -85.52 -49.62
N GLN A 622 13.90 -84.81 -50.63
CA GLN A 622 13.98 -83.35 -50.63
C GLN A 622 12.60 -82.67 -50.57
N ILE A 623 11.62 -83.20 -51.31
CA ILE A 623 10.23 -82.70 -51.27
C ILE A 623 9.65 -82.89 -49.85
N THR A 624 9.88 -84.05 -49.23
CA THR A 624 9.41 -84.32 -47.86
C THR A 624 9.91 -83.28 -46.87
N VAL A 625 11.23 -82.97 -46.89
CA VAL A 625 11.81 -81.94 -46.02
C VAL A 625 11.20 -80.56 -46.29
N ALA A 626 11.03 -80.19 -47.57
CA ALA A 626 10.41 -78.91 -47.93
C ALA A 626 8.95 -78.82 -47.49
N THR A 627 8.20 -79.93 -47.55
CA THR A 627 6.81 -80.01 -47.08
C THR A 627 6.72 -79.84 -45.56
N GLU A 628 7.61 -80.46 -44.77
CA GLU A 628 7.68 -80.26 -43.31
C GLU A 628 8.05 -78.81 -42.91
N GLU A 629 8.89 -78.15 -43.71
CA GLU A 629 9.21 -76.73 -43.50
C GLU A 629 7.99 -75.84 -43.84
N GLN A 630 7.27 -76.13 -44.92
CA GLN A 630 6.04 -75.42 -45.28
C GLN A 630 4.95 -75.60 -44.23
N GLU A 631 4.79 -76.80 -43.66
CA GLU A 631 3.84 -77.05 -42.58
C GLU A 631 4.12 -76.16 -41.35
N ARG A 632 5.40 -76.13 -40.92
CA ARG A 632 5.84 -75.27 -39.81
C ARG A 632 5.62 -73.78 -40.10
N ALA A 633 6.00 -73.32 -41.28
CA ALA A 633 5.81 -71.93 -41.68
C ALA A 633 4.32 -71.54 -41.71
N THR A 634 3.45 -72.46 -42.18
CA THR A 634 2.00 -72.23 -42.24
C THR A 634 1.39 -72.14 -40.85
N ALA A 635 1.81 -73.00 -39.91
CA ALA A 635 1.39 -72.92 -38.52
C ALA A 635 1.80 -71.59 -37.83
N ASP A 636 3.01 -71.09 -38.11
CA ASP A 636 3.47 -69.81 -37.59
C ASP A 636 2.71 -68.61 -38.19
N VAL A 637 2.36 -68.67 -39.48
CA VAL A 637 1.48 -67.67 -40.12
C VAL A 637 0.09 -67.69 -39.48
N SER A 638 -0.49 -68.87 -39.24
CA SER A 638 -1.78 -69.03 -38.55
C SER A 638 -1.76 -68.41 -37.14
N ARG A 639 -0.71 -68.66 -36.36
CA ARG A 639 -0.52 -68.03 -35.04
C ARG A 639 -0.41 -66.51 -35.13
N SER A 640 0.34 -66.01 -36.11
CA SER A 640 0.52 -64.57 -36.33
C SER A 640 -0.80 -63.87 -36.68
N ILE A 641 -1.65 -64.51 -37.49
CA ILE A 641 -2.98 -63.98 -37.84
C ILE A 641 -3.87 -63.85 -36.59
N ASN A 642 -3.89 -64.87 -35.73
CA ASN A 642 -4.65 -64.81 -34.47
C ASN A 642 -4.18 -63.66 -33.57
N GLN A 643 -2.87 -63.45 -33.46
CA GLN A 643 -2.31 -62.37 -32.67
C GLN A 643 -2.66 -60.98 -33.24
N ILE A 644 -2.63 -60.82 -34.58
CA ILE A 644 -3.04 -59.56 -35.23
C ILE A 644 -4.53 -59.31 -35.01
N SER A 645 -5.37 -60.36 -35.07
CA SER A 645 -6.81 -60.25 -34.81
C SER A 645 -7.10 -59.80 -33.38
N GLU A 646 -6.45 -60.39 -32.38
CA GLU A 646 -6.59 -59.98 -30.97
C GLU A 646 -6.16 -58.52 -30.77
N GLN A 647 -5.05 -58.11 -31.38
CA GLN A 647 -4.58 -56.73 -31.32
C GLN A 647 -5.51 -55.75 -32.05
N GLY A 648 -6.18 -56.21 -33.10
CA GLY A 648 -7.25 -55.49 -33.77
C GLY A 648 -8.41 -55.19 -32.82
N GLU A 649 -8.90 -56.19 -32.09
CA GLU A 649 -10.01 -56.00 -31.14
C GLU A 649 -9.63 -55.04 -30.00
N GLN A 650 -8.42 -55.15 -29.45
CA GLN A 650 -7.94 -54.18 -28.45
C GLN A 650 -7.86 -52.75 -29.00
N THR A 651 -7.47 -52.60 -30.28
CA THR A 651 -7.39 -51.29 -30.93
C THR A 651 -8.78 -50.71 -31.15
N LYS A 652 -9.78 -51.53 -31.49
CA LYS A 652 -11.18 -51.11 -31.59
C LYS A 652 -11.70 -50.49 -30.28
N VAL A 653 -11.49 -51.16 -29.15
CA VAL A 653 -11.90 -50.63 -27.82
C VAL A 653 -11.23 -49.28 -27.51
N ARG A 654 -9.95 -49.12 -27.89
CA ARG A 654 -9.23 -47.84 -27.70
C ARG A 654 -9.80 -46.73 -28.58
N LEU A 655 -10.18 -47.05 -29.81
CA LEU A 655 -10.79 -46.09 -30.73
C LEU A 655 -12.16 -45.64 -30.24
N GLU A 656 -12.99 -46.55 -29.73
CA GLU A 656 -14.28 -46.22 -29.09
C GLU A 656 -14.08 -45.27 -27.90
N SER A 657 -13.09 -45.54 -27.04
CA SER A 657 -12.74 -44.65 -25.92
C SER A 657 -12.24 -43.27 -26.38
N MET A 658 -11.54 -43.21 -27.53
CA MET A 658 -11.03 -41.96 -28.10
C MET A 658 -12.15 -41.11 -28.70
N VAL A 659 -13.17 -41.74 -29.30
CA VAL A 659 -14.40 -41.08 -29.75
C VAL A 659 -15.10 -40.43 -28.56
N GLU A 660 -15.36 -41.19 -27.49
CA GLU A 660 -16.01 -40.68 -26.28
C GLU A 660 -15.22 -39.52 -25.64
N SER A 661 -13.90 -39.67 -25.53
CA SER A 661 -13.03 -38.61 -24.99
C SER A 661 -13.05 -37.34 -25.84
N SER A 662 -13.10 -37.49 -27.17
CA SER A 662 -13.17 -36.35 -28.09
C SER A 662 -14.50 -35.61 -27.93
N GLU A 663 -15.62 -36.33 -27.82
CA GLU A 663 -16.93 -35.74 -27.54
C GLU A 663 -16.95 -34.97 -26.21
N GLN A 664 -16.36 -35.53 -25.15
CA GLN A 664 -16.23 -34.86 -23.85
C GLN A 664 -15.39 -33.57 -23.94
N VAL A 665 -14.26 -33.60 -24.66
CA VAL A 665 -13.41 -32.41 -24.85
C VAL A 665 -14.16 -31.32 -25.61
N ALA A 666 -14.90 -31.69 -26.67
CA ALA A 666 -15.72 -30.76 -27.43
C ALA A 666 -16.82 -30.11 -26.56
N ASP A 667 -17.49 -30.90 -25.71
CA ASP A 667 -18.53 -30.38 -24.80
C ASP A 667 -17.93 -29.44 -23.73
N ILE A 668 -16.80 -29.80 -23.11
CA ILE A 668 -16.10 -28.93 -22.15
C ILE A 668 -15.68 -27.61 -22.80
N ALA A 669 -15.12 -27.66 -24.01
CA ALA A 669 -14.73 -26.47 -24.75
C ALA A 669 -15.93 -25.56 -25.04
N ALA A 670 -17.07 -26.12 -25.46
CA ALA A 670 -18.31 -25.39 -25.70
C ALA A 670 -18.88 -24.75 -24.41
N GLN A 671 -18.85 -25.48 -23.29
CA GLN A 671 -19.28 -24.96 -21.99
C GLN A 671 -18.37 -23.81 -21.51
N GLN A 672 -17.05 -23.95 -21.64
CA GLN A 672 -16.10 -22.88 -21.30
C GLN A 672 -16.32 -21.64 -22.17
N GLN A 673 -16.51 -21.81 -23.48
CA GLN A 673 -16.81 -20.71 -24.39
C GLN A 673 -18.12 -19.99 -24.00
N THR A 674 -19.14 -20.74 -23.60
CA THR A 674 -20.41 -20.18 -23.09
C THR A 674 -20.22 -19.39 -21.79
N MET A 675 -19.37 -19.86 -20.87
CA MET A 675 -19.03 -19.12 -19.65
C MET A 675 -18.27 -17.83 -19.96
N LEU A 676 -17.34 -17.86 -20.90
CA LEU A 676 -16.55 -16.70 -21.31
C LEU A 676 -17.40 -15.65 -22.03
N HIS A 677 -18.46 -16.05 -22.74
CA HIS A 677 -19.43 -15.14 -23.36
C HIS A 677 -20.18 -14.24 -22.37
N LYS A 678 -20.18 -14.56 -21.07
CA LYS A 678 -20.72 -13.67 -20.03
C LYS A 678 -19.89 -12.40 -19.83
N TYR A 679 -18.62 -12.42 -20.24
CA TYR A 679 -17.72 -11.27 -20.15
C TYR A 679 -17.84 -10.39 -21.39
N GLN A 680 -18.15 -9.12 -21.18
CA GLN A 680 -18.14 -8.10 -22.22
C GLN A 680 -16.73 -7.51 -22.32
N CYS A 681 -15.95 -8.02 -23.27
CA CYS A 681 -14.61 -7.53 -23.56
C CYS A 681 -14.67 -6.46 -24.66
N ALA A 682 -13.80 -5.46 -24.60
CA ALA A 682 -13.63 -4.55 -25.74
C ALA A 682 -13.02 -5.34 -26.89
N VAL A 683 -13.77 -5.52 -27.99
CA VAL A 683 -13.23 -6.06 -29.22
C VAL A 683 -12.18 -5.07 -29.72
N GLN A 684 -10.91 -5.46 -29.67
CA GLN A 684 -9.87 -4.73 -30.38
C GLN A 684 -10.16 -4.89 -31.88
N ALA A 685 -10.66 -3.82 -32.49
CA ALA A 685 -10.80 -3.70 -33.94
C ALA A 685 -9.45 -3.70 -34.62
#